data_AF-A0A4V4HHX7-F1
#
_entry.id   AF-A0A4V4HHX7-F1
#
_cell.length_a   1.000
_cell.length_b   1.000
_cell.length_c   1.000
_cell.angle_alpha   90.00
_cell.angle_beta   90.00
_cell.angle_gamma   90.00
#
_symmetry.space_group_name_H-M   'P 1'
#
loop_
_entity.id
_entity.type
_entity.pdbx_description
1 polymer ?
#
loop_
_entity_poly.entity_id
_entity_poly.type
_entity_poly.pdbx_seq_one_letter_code
_entity_poly.pdbx_strand_id
1 'polypeptide(L)'
;MQRSPADPSIAKDGETPYVTPPFIEFTVPYLCLDVPYDYNPQGFWDFPERAGWMLDGKALHRTFPTHIVWQDIHHLDAEYTCRSRAVSEEILARRPRDSLRLKCFRINGQASTLSEEVAFLQAWLFFGVLAEVSSTCGVSADLHAECIVVEDGSRMVSVGVLNSLICRWHASLNVLPDGVARERVTRLLRVVKHVMSLQTVISTYGDPKKSETRSLTYLQCKVLLSIRILFRAILFVLSLSRHRDLGDIHFLMDPQLEESFPSRWDELKEYSNEELLDNGWCKSECKLLEQMDGSCNFFATRFKRWRMDHRRCGDFTCLADQIDEDHYKTIHVESGCQCTSIIVNPEELRNILKKGEVPVVDITDEDELVVNRDRPYIAISHVWSHGLGNPQENSLPLCQIRRLRQNLSRLQVVGESRPAVWIDTLCIPVAKHFREYRKRAIELMGRTYDRAEVVLVLDRELQRVDARKIPTLQLDILKAFVGWTRRLWTLQEAALARKVYIETVSGLEPFWANPKDGSETLLPQMCFREGFKGLILDRIPPLTVLRQETKVDKLELGGGFSIVTTRTALQSLCFAVKHRSTSKMEDEAIILAITLGMDVKNLVALHDVDERIAQFFEMMRDVPCDIIFGDCERVRFAPYRWAPRSLLNFPIVKLDSFALPGICDSRGLHAIYQGFIFTDASARNPIDDKYFAIDRSSGLKYEFRCQDTSGIQQLPDKPALIFRPNNINEDVAVVNLHQHLAIDSEEPFVVNIVGYLKLEASGGLDFSTIGPDDILEGETTSRDRAWIIT
;
A
#
# COMPACT_ATOMS: atom_id res chain seq x y z
N MET A 1 19.63 4.63 -45.61
CA MET A 1 20.87 5.19 -45.03
C MET A 1 20.89 4.88 -43.54
N GLN A 2 21.83 4.03 -43.12
CA GLN A 2 22.01 3.59 -41.74
C GLN A 2 22.29 4.80 -40.82
N ARG A 3 21.52 4.95 -39.73
CA ARG A 3 21.85 5.86 -38.63
C ARG A 3 22.81 5.14 -37.67
N SER A 4 23.96 5.75 -37.45
CA SER A 4 24.95 5.36 -36.44
C SER A 4 24.35 5.41 -35.03
N PRO A 5 24.70 4.49 -34.12
CA PRO A 5 24.34 4.63 -32.71
C PRO A 5 25.11 5.81 -32.11
N ALA A 6 24.40 6.68 -31.41
CA ALA A 6 24.97 7.82 -30.70
C ALA A 6 25.78 7.32 -29.49
N ASP A 7 27.01 7.80 -29.42
CA ASP A 7 27.97 7.66 -28.34
C ASP A 7 27.39 8.24 -27.02
N PRO A 8 27.42 7.53 -25.88
CA PRO A 8 26.99 8.10 -24.61
C PRO A 8 28.01 9.15 -24.15
N SER A 9 27.56 10.40 -24.08
CA SER A 9 28.30 11.56 -23.62
C SER A 9 29.06 11.31 -22.32
N ILE A 10 30.37 11.52 -22.37
CA ILE A 10 31.24 11.74 -21.21
C ILE A 10 30.68 12.94 -20.45
N ALA A 11 30.16 12.70 -19.24
CA ALA A 11 29.76 13.75 -18.31
C ALA A 11 30.98 14.63 -18.00
N LYS A 12 30.83 15.95 -18.15
CA LYS A 12 31.80 16.92 -17.63
C LYS A 12 31.78 16.86 -16.11
N ASP A 13 32.93 17.05 -15.47
CA ASP A 13 33.10 17.05 -14.02
C ASP A 13 32.01 17.88 -13.32
N GLY A 14 31.16 17.21 -12.53
CA GLY A 14 30.16 17.83 -11.66
C GLY A 14 28.69 17.49 -11.92
N GLU A 15 28.32 16.85 -13.04
CA GLU A 15 26.92 16.42 -13.27
C GLU A 15 26.70 14.96 -12.85
N THR A 16 25.72 14.73 -11.97
CA THR A 16 25.29 13.40 -11.54
C THR A 16 24.74 12.61 -12.73
N PRO A 17 25.09 11.31 -12.91
CA PRO A 17 24.49 10.48 -13.96
C PRO A 17 22.97 10.25 -13.76
N TYR A 18 22.43 10.67 -12.62
CA TYR A 18 21.01 10.63 -12.29
C TYR A 18 20.43 12.05 -12.32
N VAL A 19 19.27 12.18 -12.95
CA VAL A 19 18.50 13.44 -13.00
C VAL A 19 17.94 13.80 -11.61
N THR A 20 17.82 12.83 -10.68
CA THR A 20 17.28 13.02 -9.32
C THR A 20 18.07 12.20 -8.27
N PRO A 21 18.13 12.64 -7.00
CA PRO A 21 18.80 11.90 -5.93
C PRO A 21 18.09 10.55 -5.62
N PRO A 22 18.83 9.46 -5.38
CA PRO A 22 18.23 8.13 -5.14
C PRO A 22 17.56 7.97 -3.77
N PHE A 23 18.03 8.66 -2.73
CA PHE A 23 17.51 8.52 -1.35
C PHE A 23 16.99 9.85 -0.78
N ILE A 24 15.99 9.76 0.10
CA ILE A 24 15.47 10.91 0.86
C ILE A 24 16.50 11.36 1.89
N GLU A 25 16.75 12.66 1.92
CA GLU A 25 17.73 13.27 2.80
C GLU A 25 17.14 13.56 4.19
N PHE A 26 17.91 13.26 5.23
CA PHE A 26 17.62 13.61 6.63
C PHE A 26 18.90 13.54 7.46
N THR A 27 18.82 14.04 8.69
CA THR A 27 19.91 14.00 9.67
C THR A 27 19.57 13.05 10.82
N VAL A 28 20.60 12.45 11.41
CA VAL A 28 20.51 11.57 12.57
C VAL A 28 21.50 12.03 13.63
N PRO A 29 21.27 11.80 14.93
CA PRO A 29 22.23 12.21 15.95
C PRO A 29 23.56 11.49 15.79
N TYR A 30 24.66 12.19 16.07
CA TYR A 30 25.99 11.60 16.11
C TYR A 30 26.23 10.97 17.49
N LEU A 31 25.83 9.71 17.65
CA LEU A 31 25.84 9.00 18.94
C LEU A 31 27.21 8.44 19.31
N CYS A 32 28.11 8.21 18.34
CA CYS A 32 29.44 7.65 18.60
C CYS A 32 30.56 8.69 18.79
N LEU A 33 30.24 9.82 19.42
CA LEU A 33 31.22 10.85 19.78
C LEU A 33 32.30 10.33 20.73
N ASP A 34 31.92 9.50 21.71
CA ASP A 34 32.82 8.99 22.74
C ASP A 34 33.67 7.80 22.26
N VAL A 35 33.22 7.11 21.20
CA VAL A 35 33.89 5.95 20.60
C VAL A 35 33.82 6.08 19.07
N PRO A 36 34.52 7.06 18.48
CA PRO A 36 34.51 7.26 17.04
C PRO A 36 35.19 6.10 16.32
N TYR A 37 34.86 5.92 15.03
CA TYR A 37 35.60 4.99 14.19
C TYR A 37 37.07 5.45 14.08
N ASP A 38 38.02 4.52 14.23
CA ASP A 38 39.44 4.84 14.35
C ASP A 38 40.19 4.93 13.01
N TYR A 39 39.49 4.69 11.89
CA TYR A 39 40.02 4.74 10.52
C TYR A 39 41.32 3.95 10.33
N ASN A 40 41.48 2.84 11.07
CA ASN A 40 42.68 2.02 11.01
C ASN A 40 42.83 1.35 9.62
N PRO A 41 43.96 1.56 8.89
CA PRO A 41 44.20 0.94 7.60
C PRO A 41 44.29 -0.60 7.64
N GLN A 42 44.60 -1.16 8.81
CA GLN A 42 44.83 -2.59 8.99
C GLN A 42 43.53 -3.41 9.18
N GLY A 43 42.37 -2.77 9.38
CA GLY A 43 41.13 -3.53 9.36
C GLY A 43 39.88 -2.83 9.89
N PHE A 44 38.84 -2.83 9.05
CA PHE A 44 37.45 -2.58 9.41
C PHE A 44 36.84 -3.72 10.26
N TRP A 45 37.34 -4.95 10.10
CA TRP A 45 36.74 -6.19 10.61
C TRP A 45 36.99 -6.46 12.10
N ASP A 46 38.11 -5.97 12.62
CA ASP A 46 38.54 -6.09 14.02
C ASP A 46 38.24 -4.81 14.83
N PHE A 47 37.61 -3.80 14.21
CA PHE A 47 37.15 -2.59 14.89
C PHE A 47 36.32 -2.86 16.14
N PRO A 48 35.35 -3.82 16.16
CA PRO A 48 34.61 -4.14 17.37
C PRO A 48 35.53 -4.34 18.57
N GLU A 49 36.60 -5.11 18.42
CA GLU A 49 37.51 -5.44 19.53
C GLU A 49 38.35 -4.26 19.97
N ARG A 50 38.85 -3.48 19.00
CA ARG A 50 39.59 -2.25 19.29
C ARG A 50 38.73 -1.23 20.02
N ALA A 51 37.43 -1.20 19.73
CA ALA A 51 36.43 -0.38 20.40
C ALA A 51 35.93 -0.97 21.74
N GLY A 52 36.47 -2.12 22.18
CA GLY A 52 36.10 -2.77 23.43
C GLY A 52 34.81 -3.62 23.35
N TRP A 53 34.40 -4.01 22.16
CA TRP A 53 33.23 -4.83 21.86
C TRP A 53 33.58 -6.20 21.30
N MET A 54 32.72 -7.17 21.56
CA MET A 54 32.82 -8.54 21.07
C MET A 54 31.47 -8.96 20.51
N LEU A 55 31.50 -9.57 19.33
CA LEU A 55 30.32 -10.11 18.66
C LEU A 55 30.33 -11.63 18.76
N ASP A 56 29.15 -12.21 18.91
CA ASP A 56 28.99 -13.66 18.80
C ASP A 56 28.92 -14.09 17.33
N GLY A 57 30.08 -14.24 16.70
CA GLY A 57 30.20 -14.55 15.28
C GLY A 57 29.98 -16.01 14.92
N LYS A 58 29.96 -16.93 15.91
CA LYS A 58 29.94 -18.39 15.65
C LYS A 58 28.75 -18.79 14.77
N ALA A 59 29.04 -19.65 13.78
CA ALA A 59 28.06 -20.11 12.81
C ALA A 59 26.76 -20.64 13.43
N LEU A 60 26.85 -21.42 14.52
CA LEU A 60 25.68 -22.01 15.18
C LEU A 60 24.76 -20.98 15.87
N HIS A 61 25.27 -19.78 16.13
CA HIS A 61 24.54 -18.68 16.76
C HIS A 61 23.93 -17.70 15.76
N ARG A 62 24.26 -17.85 14.47
CA ARG A 62 23.63 -17.14 13.36
C ARG A 62 22.41 -17.93 12.90
N THR A 63 21.25 -17.28 12.91
CA THR A 63 19.98 -17.91 12.56
C THR A 63 19.42 -17.24 11.32
N PHE A 64 19.43 -17.95 10.20
CA PHE A 64 18.74 -17.53 8.98
C PHE A 64 17.34 -18.16 8.91
N PRO A 65 16.39 -17.55 8.20
CA PRO A 65 15.10 -18.18 7.90
C PRO A 65 15.30 -19.56 7.27
N THR A 66 14.42 -20.52 7.57
CA THR A 66 14.56 -21.94 7.19
C THR A 66 14.69 -22.19 5.68
N HIS A 67 14.24 -21.25 4.86
CA HIS A 67 14.25 -21.34 3.40
C HIS A 67 15.46 -20.63 2.76
N ILE A 68 16.25 -19.90 3.54
CA ILE A 68 17.41 -19.16 3.06
C ILE A 68 18.66 -20.01 3.21
N VAL A 69 19.28 -20.36 2.08
CA VAL A 69 20.54 -21.11 2.04
C VAL A 69 21.67 -20.19 1.57
N TRP A 70 22.54 -19.78 2.50
CA TRP A 70 23.69 -18.94 2.21
C TRP A 70 24.90 -19.79 1.79
N GLN A 71 25.11 -19.97 0.49
CA GLN A 71 26.05 -20.96 -0.05
C GLN A 71 27.54 -20.65 0.24
N ASP A 72 27.94 -19.39 0.23
CA ASP A 72 29.34 -18.97 0.38
C ASP A 72 29.72 -18.48 1.79
N ILE A 73 28.84 -18.68 2.78
CA ILE A 73 29.04 -18.16 4.14
C ILE A 73 30.32 -18.71 4.81
N HIS A 74 30.71 -19.94 4.46
CA HIS A 74 31.93 -20.59 4.96
C HIS A 74 33.21 -19.89 4.49
N HIS A 75 33.20 -19.27 3.31
CA HIS A 75 34.35 -18.50 2.82
C HIS A 75 34.56 -17.26 3.69
N LEU A 76 33.47 -16.57 4.05
CA LEU A 76 33.54 -15.42 4.95
C LEU A 76 34.04 -15.86 6.34
N ASP A 77 33.59 -17.02 6.84
CA ASP A 77 34.03 -17.55 8.14
C ASP A 77 35.54 -17.84 8.20
N ALA A 78 36.13 -18.30 7.11
CA ALA A 78 37.57 -18.53 7.02
C ALA A 78 38.38 -17.23 6.93
N GLU A 79 37.81 -16.19 6.32
CA GLU A 79 38.49 -14.92 6.05
C GLU A 79 38.52 -13.99 7.28
N TYR A 80 37.47 -13.98 8.09
CA TYR A 80 37.32 -13.02 9.19
C TYR A 80 37.35 -13.69 10.56
N THR A 81 38.39 -13.38 11.34
CA THR A 81 38.59 -13.95 12.69
C THR A 81 37.43 -13.68 13.64
N CYS A 82 36.75 -12.53 13.53
CA CYS A 82 35.57 -12.18 14.34
C CYS A 82 34.40 -13.17 14.17
N ARG A 83 34.33 -13.91 13.06
CA ARG A 83 33.26 -14.89 12.78
C ARG A 83 33.47 -16.26 13.43
N SER A 84 34.66 -16.52 13.97
CA SER A 84 34.97 -17.77 14.67
C SER A 84 34.73 -17.69 16.19
N ARG A 85 34.46 -16.49 16.71
CA ARG A 85 34.42 -16.21 18.14
C ARG A 85 33.03 -16.43 18.72
N ALA A 86 32.99 -16.95 19.95
CA ALA A 86 31.78 -16.97 20.77
C ALA A 86 31.97 -16.09 21.99
N VAL A 87 30.85 -15.52 22.42
CA VAL A 87 30.74 -14.89 23.72
C VAL A 87 30.72 -16.00 24.78
N SER A 88 31.42 -15.78 25.90
CA SER A 88 31.47 -16.77 26.96
C SER A 88 30.12 -16.89 27.67
N GLU A 89 29.78 -18.09 28.15
CA GLU A 89 28.56 -18.34 28.95
C GLU A 89 28.46 -17.42 30.17
N GLU A 90 29.60 -17.05 30.77
CA GLU A 90 29.65 -16.11 31.88
C GLU A 90 29.21 -14.70 31.48
N ILE A 91 29.64 -14.21 30.31
CA ILE A 91 29.20 -12.91 29.78
C ILE A 91 27.72 -12.98 29.37
N LEU A 92 27.26 -14.09 28.77
CA LEU A 92 25.86 -14.31 28.43
C LEU A 92 24.95 -14.28 29.67
N ALA A 93 25.37 -14.92 30.77
CA ALA A 93 24.62 -14.98 32.01
C ALA A 93 24.52 -13.63 32.75
N ARG A 94 25.49 -12.72 32.55
CA ARG A 94 25.49 -11.37 33.15
C ARG A 94 24.57 -10.38 32.43
N ARG A 95 24.07 -10.73 31.25
CA ARG A 95 23.16 -9.87 30.48
C ARG A 95 21.80 -9.78 31.19
N PRO A 96 21.21 -8.58 31.32
CA PRO A 96 19.80 -8.44 31.69
C PRO A 96 18.91 -9.28 30.76
N ARG A 97 17.81 -9.85 31.27
CA ARG A 97 16.77 -10.42 30.40
C ARG A 97 16.10 -9.27 29.64
N ASP A 98 16.52 -9.04 28.40
CA ASP A 98 15.92 -8.02 27.52
C ASP A 98 15.45 -8.59 26.18
N SER A 99 14.54 -7.84 25.54
CA SER A 99 13.83 -8.19 24.31
C SER A 99 14.70 -8.13 23.04
N LEU A 100 15.85 -7.46 23.10
CA LEU A 100 16.66 -7.16 21.92
C LEU A 100 17.83 -8.16 21.79
N ARG A 101 17.93 -8.88 20.69
CA ARG A 101 19.06 -9.79 20.38
C ARG A 101 20.27 -9.07 19.78
N LEU A 102 20.60 -7.86 20.23
CA LEU A 102 21.90 -7.25 19.94
C LEU A 102 22.99 -8.06 20.66
N LYS A 103 23.52 -9.12 20.05
CA LYS A 103 24.56 -9.99 20.61
C LYS A 103 25.96 -9.36 20.46
N CYS A 104 26.05 -8.06 20.75
CA CYS A 104 27.31 -7.36 20.99
C CYS A 104 27.52 -7.21 22.50
N PHE A 105 28.75 -7.40 22.96
CA PHE A 105 29.09 -7.41 24.38
C PHE A 105 30.34 -6.58 24.61
N ARG A 106 30.42 -5.86 25.72
CA ARG A 106 31.69 -5.28 26.14
C ARG A 106 32.67 -6.41 26.43
N ILE A 107 33.91 -6.32 25.94
CA ILE A 107 34.95 -7.34 26.15
C ILE A 107 35.21 -7.59 27.64
N ASN A 108 35.05 -6.56 28.47
CA ASN A 108 35.21 -6.64 29.92
C ASN A 108 33.98 -7.23 30.67
N GLY A 109 32.91 -7.60 29.95
CA GLY A 109 31.67 -8.15 30.51
C GLY A 109 30.80 -7.14 31.26
N GLN A 110 31.05 -5.83 31.15
CA GLN A 110 30.17 -4.79 31.67
C GLN A 110 28.86 -4.73 30.89
N ALA A 111 27.76 -4.39 31.58
CA ALA A 111 26.48 -4.13 30.95
C ALA A 111 26.55 -2.87 30.06
N SER A 112 25.88 -2.91 28.91
CA SER A 112 25.72 -1.78 27.99
C SER A 112 24.29 -1.25 27.98
N THR A 113 24.17 0.06 27.78
CA THR A 113 22.90 0.67 27.43
C THR A 113 22.62 0.48 25.94
N LEU A 114 21.33 0.47 25.56
CA LEU A 114 20.93 0.42 24.16
C LEU A 114 21.50 1.59 23.34
N SER A 115 21.67 2.76 23.98
CA SER A 115 22.29 3.91 23.33
C SER A 115 23.76 3.68 23.01
N GLU A 116 24.52 3.04 23.92
CA GLU A 116 25.92 2.68 23.65
C GLU A 116 26.04 1.61 22.56
N GLU A 117 25.10 0.65 22.52
CA GLU A 117 25.05 -0.37 21.47
C GLU A 117 24.78 0.27 20.10
N VAL A 118 23.78 1.15 20.00
CA VAL A 118 23.46 1.87 18.75
C VAL A 118 24.60 2.81 18.34
N ALA A 119 25.25 3.49 19.30
CA ALA A 119 26.43 4.29 19.04
C ALA A 119 27.56 3.42 18.45
N PHE A 120 27.85 2.29 19.07
CA PHE A 120 28.83 1.33 18.54
C PHE A 120 28.49 0.88 17.11
N LEU A 121 27.23 0.54 16.84
CA LEU A 121 26.79 0.18 15.49
C LEU A 121 26.93 1.35 14.51
N GLN A 122 26.68 2.59 14.92
CA GLN A 122 26.91 3.76 14.08
C GLN A 122 28.40 3.92 13.76
N ALA A 123 29.30 3.81 14.74
CA ALA A 123 30.74 3.88 14.51
C ALA A 123 31.20 2.80 13.52
N TRP A 124 30.76 1.56 13.74
CA TRP A 124 31.20 0.44 12.93
C TRP A 124 30.47 0.37 11.59
N LEU A 125 29.16 0.15 11.60
CA LEU A 125 28.37 -0.18 10.42
C LEU A 125 28.01 1.01 9.55
N PHE A 126 28.02 2.24 10.08
CA PHE A 126 27.91 3.44 9.25
C PHE A 126 29.30 3.94 8.84
N PHE A 127 30.10 4.46 9.78
CA PHE A 127 31.38 5.10 9.44
C PHE A 127 32.45 4.12 8.96
N GLY A 128 32.57 2.96 9.59
CA GLY A 128 33.55 1.95 9.20
C GLY A 128 33.29 1.37 7.81
N VAL A 129 32.04 1.00 7.53
CA VAL A 129 31.64 0.51 6.18
C VAL A 129 31.83 1.59 5.14
N LEU A 130 31.42 2.82 5.45
CA LEU A 130 31.58 3.97 4.56
C LEU A 130 33.07 4.19 4.20
N ALA A 131 33.96 4.10 5.19
CA ALA A 131 35.41 4.22 4.99
C ALA A 131 35.98 3.07 4.14
N GLU A 132 35.61 1.82 4.43
CA GLU A 132 36.08 0.64 3.71
C GLU A 132 35.62 0.66 2.24
N VAL A 133 34.36 1.02 1.99
CA VAL A 133 33.79 1.12 0.64
C VAL A 133 34.48 2.24 -0.15
N SER A 134 34.63 3.42 0.46
CA SER A 134 35.26 4.56 -0.21
C SER A 134 36.73 4.31 -0.53
N SER A 135 37.46 3.70 0.42
CA SER A 135 38.85 3.25 0.22
C SER A 135 38.93 2.19 -0.90
N THR A 136 38.00 1.23 -0.92
CA THR A 136 37.90 0.23 -1.98
C THR A 136 37.68 0.88 -3.35
N CYS A 137 36.84 1.91 -3.42
CA CYS A 137 36.58 2.68 -4.63
C CYS A 137 37.69 3.70 -4.96
N GLY A 138 38.71 3.90 -4.13
CA GLY A 138 39.73 4.92 -4.34
C GLY A 138 39.22 6.36 -4.22
N VAL A 139 38.10 6.57 -3.52
CA VAL A 139 37.55 7.91 -3.26
C VAL A 139 38.19 8.44 -1.98
N SER A 140 39.18 9.33 -2.13
CA SER A 140 39.88 10.00 -1.03
C SER A 140 39.07 11.20 -0.56
N ALA A 141 38.37 11.05 0.56
CA ALA A 141 37.57 12.09 1.18
C ALA A 141 37.77 12.10 2.70
N ASP A 142 37.69 13.28 3.33
CA ASP A 142 37.43 13.39 4.77
C ASP A 142 35.95 13.07 4.99
N LEU A 143 35.61 11.79 4.87
CA LEU A 143 34.23 11.30 4.97
C LEU A 143 33.60 11.65 6.31
N HIS A 144 34.42 11.76 7.36
CA HIS A 144 33.94 12.20 8.67
C HIS A 144 33.42 13.64 8.58
N ALA A 145 34.25 14.58 8.13
CA ALA A 145 33.86 15.98 7.99
C ALA A 145 32.69 16.17 7.00
N GLU A 146 32.64 15.41 5.91
CA GLU A 146 31.54 15.48 4.94
C GLU A 146 30.19 15.00 5.51
N CYS A 147 30.21 14.05 6.47
CA CYS A 147 28.99 13.52 7.05
C CYS A 147 28.47 14.36 8.22
N ILE A 148 29.32 15.09 8.94
CA ILE A 148 28.93 15.80 10.15
C ILE A 148 28.39 17.20 9.84
N VAL A 149 27.18 17.49 10.34
CA VAL A 149 26.54 18.80 10.29
C VAL A 149 26.18 19.27 11.69
N VAL A 150 26.00 20.58 11.88
CA VAL A 150 25.56 21.15 13.17
C VAL A 150 24.15 21.69 13.02
N GLU A 151 23.21 21.14 13.79
CA GLU A 151 21.81 21.56 13.84
C GLU A 151 21.42 21.85 15.30
N ASP A 152 20.85 23.03 15.56
CA ASP A 152 20.44 23.46 16.91
C ASP A 152 21.51 23.27 17.99
N GLY A 153 22.78 23.49 17.63
CA GLY A 153 23.93 23.34 18.52
C GLY A 153 24.40 21.89 18.76
N SER A 154 23.72 20.91 18.17
CA SER A 154 24.06 19.49 18.26
C SER A 154 24.77 18.99 17.00
N ARG A 155 25.72 18.07 17.16
CA ARG A 155 26.37 17.40 16.02
C ARG A 155 25.48 16.27 15.50
N MET A 156 25.18 16.34 14.22
CA MET A 156 24.34 15.39 13.50
C MET A 156 25.11 14.76 12.35
N VAL A 157 24.67 13.60 11.89
CA VAL A 157 25.15 12.89 10.71
C VAL A 157 24.14 13.09 9.59
N SER A 158 24.56 13.67 8.47
CA SER A 158 23.74 13.83 7.27
C SER A 158 23.74 12.54 6.44
N VAL A 159 22.56 12.02 6.16
CA VAL A 159 22.38 10.87 5.24
C VAL A 159 22.41 11.32 3.78
N GLY A 160 22.16 12.61 3.49
CA GLY A 160 22.17 13.16 2.14
C GLY A 160 23.52 13.03 1.41
N VAL A 161 24.63 12.95 2.17
CA VAL A 161 25.98 12.69 1.64
C VAL A 161 26.06 11.42 0.78
N LEU A 162 25.22 10.43 1.08
CA LEU A 162 25.19 9.16 0.33
C LEU A 162 24.78 9.34 -1.13
N ASN A 163 23.91 10.31 -1.44
CA ASN A 163 23.50 10.59 -2.82
C ASN A 163 24.71 11.01 -3.69
N SER A 164 25.61 11.82 -3.13
CA SER A 164 26.87 12.23 -3.78
C SER A 164 27.87 11.08 -3.85
N LEU A 165 28.01 10.31 -2.77
CA LEU A 165 28.94 9.18 -2.70
C LEU A 165 28.63 8.08 -3.70
N ILE A 166 27.36 7.74 -3.90
CA ILE A 166 26.93 6.76 -4.93
C ILE A 166 27.49 7.15 -6.30
N CYS A 167 27.37 8.43 -6.65
CA CYS A 167 27.86 8.94 -7.94
C CYS A 167 29.39 8.83 -8.01
N ARG A 168 30.11 9.24 -6.96
CA ARG A 168 31.58 9.17 -6.90
C ARG A 168 32.10 7.74 -6.94
N TRP A 169 31.52 6.83 -6.17
CA TRP A 169 31.89 5.40 -6.16
C TRP A 169 31.67 4.77 -7.54
N HIS A 170 30.49 4.98 -8.13
CA HIS A 170 30.16 4.44 -9.44
C HIS A 170 31.07 5.00 -10.55
N ALA A 171 31.29 6.32 -10.57
CA ALA A 171 32.19 6.96 -11.53
C ALA A 171 33.62 6.41 -11.41
N SER A 172 34.13 6.28 -10.18
CA SER A 172 35.46 5.72 -9.93
C SER A 172 35.58 4.28 -10.43
N LEU A 173 34.60 3.41 -10.15
CA LEU A 173 34.62 2.02 -10.62
C LEU A 173 34.55 1.91 -12.15
N ASN A 174 33.88 2.85 -12.82
CA ASN A 174 33.72 2.82 -14.28
C ASN A 174 34.95 3.28 -15.06
N VAL A 175 35.85 4.07 -14.46
CA VAL A 175 37.09 4.47 -15.12
C VAL A 175 38.24 3.47 -14.94
N LEU A 176 38.09 2.49 -14.04
CA LEU A 176 39.11 1.48 -13.78
C LEU A 176 39.22 0.44 -14.91
N PRO A 177 40.42 -0.13 -15.15
CA PRO A 177 40.59 -1.30 -16.02
C PRO A 177 39.76 -2.50 -15.52
N ASP A 178 39.20 -3.29 -16.43
CA ASP A 178 38.24 -4.37 -16.11
C ASP A 178 38.70 -5.33 -15.01
N GLY A 179 39.97 -5.75 -15.02
CA GLY A 179 40.51 -6.63 -13.97
C GLY A 179 40.45 -6.01 -12.57
N VAL A 180 40.83 -4.73 -12.47
CA VAL A 180 40.80 -3.97 -11.21
C VAL A 180 39.37 -3.66 -10.80
N ALA A 181 38.53 -3.24 -11.75
CA ALA A 181 37.12 -2.97 -11.50
C ALA A 181 36.40 -4.20 -10.94
N ARG A 182 36.64 -5.39 -11.52
CA ARG A 182 36.08 -6.66 -11.05
C ARG A 182 36.53 -6.98 -9.63
N GLU A 183 37.81 -6.79 -9.33
CA GLU A 183 38.36 -7.00 -7.98
C GLU A 183 37.68 -6.07 -6.97
N ARG A 184 37.56 -4.77 -7.28
CA ARG A 184 36.91 -3.80 -6.39
C ARG A 184 35.43 -4.12 -6.16
N VAL A 185 34.68 -4.43 -7.23
CA VAL A 185 33.27 -4.83 -7.14
C VAL A 185 33.10 -6.08 -6.28
N THR A 186 33.97 -7.08 -6.46
CA THR A 186 33.97 -8.30 -5.64
C THR A 186 34.23 -7.99 -4.17
N ARG A 187 35.19 -7.09 -3.88
CA ARG A 187 35.48 -6.66 -2.51
C ARG A 187 34.30 -5.92 -1.88
N LEU A 188 33.65 -5.00 -2.61
CA LEU A 188 32.44 -4.32 -2.13
C LEU A 188 31.32 -5.31 -1.80
N LEU A 189 31.08 -6.29 -2.67
CA LEU A 189 30.07 -7.32 -2.44
C LEU A 189 30.40 -8.16 -1.20
N ARG A 190 31.67 -8.53 -0.99
CA ARG A 190 32.12 -9.21 0.24
C ARG A 190 31.85 -8.39 1.50
N VAL A 191 32.07 -7.07 1.44
CA VAL A 191 31.78 -6.19 2.58
C VAL A 191 30.31 -6.24 2.95
N VAL A 192 29.42 -6.08 1.97
CA VAL A 192 27.97 -6.15 2.20
C VAL A 192 27.56 -7.53 2.71
N LYS A 193 28.03 -8.62 2.07
CA LYS A 193 27.76 -9.99 2.50
C LYS A 193 28.20 -10.25 3.94
N HIS A 194 29.39 -9.78 4.32
CA HIS A 194 29.90 -9.91 5.67
C HIS A 194 28.94 -9.25 6.68
N VAL A 195 28.64 -7.97 6.48
CA VAL A 195 27.82 -7.20 7.41
C VAL A 195 26.40 -7.76 7.49
N MET A 196 25.78 -8.07 6.35
CA MET A 196 24.44 -8.65 6.31
C MET A 196 24.40 -10.03 6.96
N SER A 197 25.43 -10.87 6.82
CA SER A 197 25.43 -12.17 7.50
C SER A 197 25.49 -12.06 9.04
N LEU A 198 26.03 -10.95 9.56
CA LEU A 198 26.08 -10.67 11.01
C LEU A 198 24.78 -10.06 11.52
N GLN A 199 23.82 -9.69 10.67
CA GLN A 199 22.55 -9.10 11.11
C GLN A 199 21.75 -9.99 12.06
N THR A 200 21.85 -11.31 11.91
CA THR A 200 21.16 -12.29 12.78
C THR A 200 21.71 -12.28 14.22
N VAL A 201 22.93 -11.76 14.38
CA VAL A 201 23.62 -11.54 15.65
C VAL A 201 23.30 -10.14 16.21
N ILE A 202 22.83 -9.21 15.37
CA ILE A 202 22.59 -7.79 15.70
C ILE A 202 21.07 -7.48 15.68
N SER A 203 20.22 -8.48 15.45
CA SER A 203 18.77 -8.34 15.28
C SER A 203 18.10 -7.88 16.59
N THR A 204 17.10 -7.02 16.46
CA THR A 204 16.28 -6.52 17.58
C THR A 204 15.05 -7.39 17.84
N TYR A 205 14.94 -8.58 17.25
CA TYR A 205 13.74 -9.41 17.36
C TYR A 205 13.50 -9.92 18.80
N GLY A 206 12.37 -9.51 19.39
CA GLY A 206 11.83 -10.07 20.63
C GLY A 206 10.96 -11.31 20.41
N ASP A 207 10.85 -12.17 21.44
CA ASP A 207 9.84 -13.23 21.49
C ASP A 207 8.46 -12.58 21.68
N PRO A 208 7.52 -12.70 20.72
CA PRO A 208 6.22 -12.04 20.78
C PRO A 208 5.38 -12.41 22.02
N LYS A 209 5.72 -13.52 22.70
CA LYS A 209 5.00 -14.04 23.86
C LYS A 209 5.58 -13.58 25.20
N LYS A 210 6.65 -12.77 25.20
CA LYS A 210 7.29 -12.26 26.42
C LYS A 210 7.10 -10.75 26.52
N SER A 211 6.70 -10.26 27.70
CA SER A 211 6.63 -8.83 27.99
C SER A 211 7.97 -8.16 27.71
N GLU A 212 7.96 -7.16 26.84
CA GLU A 212 9.13 -6.36 26.49
C GLU A 212 9.57 -5.51 27.68
N THR A 213 10.89 -5.39 27.89
CA THR A 213 11.48 -4.64 29.01
C THR A 213 12.30 -3.42 28.57
N ARG A 214 12.65 -3.30 27.28
CA ARG A 214 13.43 -2.18 26.71
C ARG A 214 12.93 -1.86 25.30
N SER A 215 12.81 -0.57 24.97
CA SER A 215 12.35 -0.04 23.67
C SER A 215 13.36 0.97 23.12
N LEU A 216 13.56 0.98 21.80
CA LEU A 216 14.42 1.95 21.11
C LEU A 216 13.78 3.34 21.15
N THR A 217 14.59 4.39 21.33
CA THR A 217 14.10 5.76 21.15
C THR A 217 13.99 6.09 19.65
N TYR A 218 13.13 7.05 19.30
CA TYR A 218 12.96 7.47 17.91
C TYR A 218 14.29 7.87 17.22
N LEU A 219 15.15 8.55 17.96
CA LEU A 219 16.48 8.95 17.50
C LEU A 219 17.40 7.76 17.22
N GLN A 220 17.36 6.71 18.05
CA GLN A 220 18.11 5.48 17.84
C GLN A 220 17.59 4.72 16.62
N CYS A 221 16.28 4.65 16.42
CA CYS A 221 15.69 4.05 15.22
C CYS A 221 16.19 4.74 13.93
N LYS A 222 16.27 6.08 13.91
CA LYS A 222 16.78 6.84 12.77
C LYS A 222 18.25 6.51 12.45
N VAL A 223 19.09 6.31 13.47
CA VAL A 223 20.49 5.88 13.29
C VAL A 223 20.58 4.47 12.69
N LEU A 224 19.73 3.54 13.12
CA LEU A 224 19.68 2.20 12.53
C LEU A 224 19.17 2.24 11.08
N LEU A 225 18.20 3.10 10.76
CA LEU A 225 17.76 3.37 9.39
C LEU A 225 18.90 3.93 8.52
N SER A 226 19.73 4.84 9.03
CA SER A 226 20.84 5.39 8.23
C SER A 226 21.87 4.33 7.85
N ILE A 227 22.11 3.34 8.72
CA ILE A 227 22.93 2.16 8.42
C ILE A 227 22.30 1.32 7.30
N ARG A 228 20.98 1.05 7.38
CA ARG A 228 20.25 0.32 6.33
C ARG A 228 20.31 1.03 4.97
N ILE A 229 20.19 2.36 4.97
CA ILE A 229 20.31 3.18 3.74
C ILE A 229 21.72 3.11 3.16
N LEU A 230 22.78 3.10 4.00
CA LEU A 230 24.15 2.93 3.50
C LEU A 230 24.31 1.58 2.76
N PHE A 231 23.78 0.49 3.29
CA PHE A 231 23.82 -0.81 2.60
C PHE A 231 23.07 -0.79 1.27
N ARG A 232 21.88 -0.16 1.25
CA ARG A 232 21.10 0.05 0.03
C ARG A 232 21.85 0.89 -0.99
N ALA A 233 22.57 1.92 -0.56
CA ALA A 233 23.41 2.76 -1.42
C ALA A 233 24.58 1.96 -2.05
N ILE A 234 25.21 1.06 -1.30
CA ILE A 234 26.28 0.19 -1.83
C ILE A 234 25.71 -0.82 -2.83
N LEU A 235 24.59 -1.45 -2.51
CA LEU A 235 23.89 -2.37 -3.41
C LEU A 235 23.44 -1.68 -4.70
N PHE A 236 23.00 -0.42 -4.60
CA PHE A 236 22.69 0.43 -5.75
C PHE A 236 23.92 0.59 -6.66
N VAL A 237 25.09 0.94 -6.13
CA VAL A 237 26.34 1.04 -6.91
C VAL A 237 26.75 -0.30 -7.52
N LEU A 238 26.65 -1.40 -6.76
CA LEU A 238 26.95 -2.74 -7.24
C LEU A 238 26.04 -3.13 -8.42
N SER A 239 24.75 -2.79 -8.37
CA SER A 239 23.78 -3.11 -9.43
C SER A 239 24.04 -2.38 -10.76
N LEU A 240 24.75 -1.25 -10.72
CA LEU A 240 25.11 -0.44 -11.89
C LEU A 240 26.50 -0.75 -12.42
N SER A 241 27.31 -1.48 -11.66
CA SER A 241 28.69 -1.79 -12.01
C SER A 241 28.78 -2.78 -13.20
N ARG A 242 29.81 -2.62 -14.04
CA ARG A 242 30.05 -3.48 -15.24
C ARG A 242 30.22 -4.97 -14.91
N HIS A 243 30.68 -5.30 -13.71
CA HIS A 243 30.90 -6.68 -13.24
C HIS A 243 29.94 -7.07 -12.11
N ARG A 244 28.70 -6.54 -12.15
CA ARG A 244 27.64 -6.85 -11.20
C ARG A 244 27.31 -8.35 -11.14
N ASP A 245 27.15 -8.87 -9.93
CA ASP A 245 26.57 -10.20 -9.69
C ASP A 245 25.09 -10.01 -9.30
N LEU A 246 24.20 -10.13 -10.28
CA LEU A 246 22.77 -9.96 -10.03
C LEU A 246 22.20 -11.08 -9.15
N GLY A 247 22.78 -12.28 -9.14
CA GLY A 247 22.29 -13.39 -8.32
C GLY A 247 22.51 -13.11 -6.83
N ASP A 248 23.72 -12.71 -6.48
CA ASP A 248 24.07 -12.30 -5.12
C ASP A 248 23.30 -11.05 -4.68
N ILE A 249 23.13 -10.07 -5.57
CA ILE A 249 22.35 -8.87 -5.26
C ILE A 249 20.88 -9.24 -5.00
N HIS A 250 20.25 -10.09 -5.82
CA HIS A 250 18.87 -10.54 -5.56
C HIS A 250 18.77 -11.28 -4.22
N PHE A 251 19.74 -12.13 -3.91
CA PHE A 251 19.79 -12.83 -2.63
C PHE A 251 19.87 -11.86 -1.45
N LEU A 252 20.74 -10.86 -1.50
CA LEU A 252 20.86 -9.84 -0.44
C LEU A 252 19.64 -8.91 -0.34
N MET A 253 18.82 -8.86 -1.38
CA MET A 253 17.58 -8.10 -1.45
C MET A 253 16.35 -8.97 -1.14
N ASP A 254 16.53 -10.23 -0.73
CA ASP A 254 15.42 -11.07 -0.28
C ASP A 254 14.73 -10.42 0.93
N PRO A 255 13.40 -10.21 0.93
CA PRO A 255 12.69 -9.57 2.03
C PRO A 255 12.94 -10.23 3.39
N GLN A 256 13.09 -11.56 3.45
CA GLN A 256 13.35 -12.25 4.72
C GLN A 256 14.76 -11.96 5.27
N LEU A 257 15.71 -11.68 4.39
CA LEU A 257 17.05 -11.21 4.77
C LEU A 257 17.05 -9.71 5.08
N GLU A 258 16.32 -8.89 4.32
CA GLU A 258 16.20 -7.45 4.55
C GLU A 258 15.52 -7.11 5.89
N GLU A 259 14.45 -7.82 6.23
CA GLU A 259 13.68 -7.63 7.47
C GLU A 259 14.47 -8.02 8.73
N SER A 260 15.65 -8.62 8.58
CA SER A 260 16.48 -9.09 9.69
C SER A 260 17.29 -7.98 10.39
N PHE A 261 17.35 -6.76 9.85
CA PHE A 261 18.12 -5.64 10.39
C PHE A 261 17.37 -4.30 10.37
N PRO A 262 17.03 -3.71 11.53
CA PRO A 262 16.46 -4.32 12.73
C PRO A 262 15.06 -4.90 12.44
N SER A 263 14.68 -5.99 13.08
CA SER A 263 13.43 -6.72 12.81
C SER A 263 12.27 -6.19 13.65
N ARG A 264 11.10 -5.97 13.00
CA ARG A 264 9.88 -5.32 13.50
C ARG A 264 10.10 -3.89 13.99
N TRP A 265 10.07 -2.95 13.05
CA TRP A 265 10.13 -1.51 13.27
C TRP A 265 8.86 -0.97 13.91
N ASP A 266 8.31 -1.69 14.88
CA ASP A 266 7.07 -1.31 15.54
C ASP A 266 7.30 0.04 16.22
N GLU A 267 8.46 0.28 16.84
CA GLU A 267 8.78 1.58 17.44
C GLU A 267 9.00 2.70 16.40
N LEU A 268 9.80 2.47 15.33
CA LEU A 268 9.96 3.52 14.31
C LEU A 268 8.60 3.86 13.68
N LYS A 269 7.78 2.84 13.42
CA LYS A 269 6.44 3.00 12.88
C LYS A 269 5.54 3.77 13.82
N GLU A 270 5.51 3.42 15.11
CA GLU A 270 4.75 4.12 16.15
C GLU A 270 5.15 5.59 16.23
N TYR A 271 6.44 5.89 16.43
CA TYR A 271 6.94 7.27 16.47
C TYR A 271 6.71 8.03 15.16
N SER A 272 6.86 7.37 14.02
CA SER A 272 6.58 7.99 12.73
C SER A 272 5.10 8.28 12.56
N ASN A 273 4.21 7.40 13.02
CA ASN A 273 2.76 7.63 12.98
C ASN A 273 2.35 8.80 13.89
N GLU A 274 2.94 8.92 15.08
CA GLU A 274 2.75 10.09 15.94
C GLU A 274 3.22 11.37 15.23
N GLU A 275 4.44 11.37 14.67
CA GLU A 275 4.97 12.53 13.92
C GLU A 275 4.13 12.85 12.66
N LEU A 276 3.58 11.85 11.97
CA LEU A 276 2.68 12.06 10.83
C LEU A 276 1.42 12.81 11.28
N LEU A 277 0.77 12.35 12.36
CA LEU A 277 -0.43 12.99 12.91
C LEU A 277 -0.15 14.42 13.37
N ASP A 278 0.96 14.65 14.06
CA ASP A 278 1.40 15.98 14.50
C ASP A 278 1.68 16.92 13.31
N ASN A 279 2.18 16.38 12.20
CA ASN A 279 2.40 17.11 10.96
C ASN A 279 1.12 17.28 10.11
N GLY A 280 -0.05 16.89 10.62
CA GLY A 280 -1.34 17.12 9.99
C GLY A 280 -1.76 16.06 8.97
N TRP A 281 -1.17 14.86 9.00
CA TRP A 281 -1.65 13.71 8.23
C TRP A 281 -2.98 13.18 8.79
N CYS A 282 -3.76 12.53 7.94
CA CYS A 282 -5.02 11.92 8.33
C CYS A 282 -4.79 10.55 9.01
N LYS A 283 -5.62 10.22 10.01
CA LYS A 283 -5.65 8.87 10.63
C LYS A 283 -5.83 7.76 9.59
N SER A 284 -6.69 7.99 8.60
CA SER A 284 -6.90 7.05 7.50
C SER A 284 -5.70 6.84 6.57
N GLU A 285 -4.74 7.76 6.56
CA GLU A 285 -3.50 7.62 5.79
C GLU A 285 -2.46 6.85 6.61
N CYS A 286 -2.38 7.13 7.92
CA CYS A 286 -1.55 6.37 8.86
C CYS A 286 -1.98 4.89 8.89
N LYS A 287 -3.29 4.62 8.89
CA LYS A 287 -3.83 3.25 8.82
C LYS A 287 -3.47 2.54 7.50
N LEU A 288 -3.36 3.28 6.40
CA LEU A 288 -2.94 2.71 5.12
C LEU A 288 -1.44 2.34 5.13
N LEU A 289 -0.61 3.13 5.82
CA LEU A 289 0.83 2.85 6.01
C LEU A 289 1.11 1.74 7.03
N GLU A 290 0.16 1.39 7.90
CA GLU A 290 0.34 0.40 8.97
C GLU A 290 0.82 -0.97 8.44
N GLN A 291 0.37 -1.35 7.24
CA GLN A 291 0.74 -2.61 6.57
C GLN A 291 2.15 -2.56 5.95
N MET A 292 2.80 -1.40 5.90
CA MET A 292 4.12 -1.21 5.31
C MET A 292 5.25 -1.33 6.35
N ASP A 293 6.49 -1.40 5.89
CA ASP A 293 7.68 -1.31 6.73
C ASP A 293 7.75 0.07 7.41
N GLY A 294 8.28 0.13 8.65
CA GLY A 294 8.35 1.39 9.41
C GLY A 294 9.18 2.48 8.71
N SER A 295 10.10 2.10 7.82
CA SER A 295 10.83 3.07 6.99
C SER A 295 9.91 3.86 6.07
N CYS A 296 8.84 3.24 5.54
CA CYS A 296 7.84 3.90 4.72
C CYS A 296 7.10 4.99 5.50
N ASN A 297 6.71 4.70 6.75
CA ASN A 297 6.12 5.70 7.66
C ASN A 297 7.09 6.86 7.90
N PHE A 298 8.34 6.55 8.24
CA PHE A 298 9.36 7.57 8.46
C PHE A 298 9.59 8.43 7.22
N PHE A 299 9.75 7.85 6.03
CA PHE A 299 9.92 8.62 4.80
C PHE A 299 8.72 9.54 4.53
N ALA A 300 7.50 9.10 4.82
CA ALA A 300 6.32 9.93 4.70
C ALA A 300 6.37 11.18 5.61
N THR A 301 6.94 11.08 6.82
CA THR A 301 7.11 12.24 7.74
C THR A 301 7.97 13.36 7.16
N ARG A 302 8.82 13.06 6.15
CA ARG A 302 9.70 14.05 5.53
C ARG A 302 8.94 15.02 4.61
N PHE A 303 7.63 14.84 4.44
CA PHE A 303 6.81 15.69 3.57
C PHE A 303 5.83 16.53 4.36
N LYS A 304 5.86 17.83 4.04
CA LYS A 304 4.84 18.77 4.50
C LYS A 304 3.64 18.65 3.58
N ARG A 305 2.56 18.09 4.11
CA ARG A 305 1.26 17.99 3.44
C ARG A 305 0.58 19.36 3.39
N TRP A 306 -0.37 19.48 2.47
CA TRP A 306 -1.32 20.58 2.51
C TRP A 306 -2.16 20.48 3.79
N ARG A 307 -2.15 21.53 4.62
CA ARG A 307 -2.86 21.53 5.90
C ARG A 307 -4.36 21.47 5.68
N MET A 308 -5.01 20.46 6.25
CA MET A 308 -6.45 20.24 6.22
C MET A 308 -6.96 19.90 7.62
N ASP A 309 -8.26 20.08 7.87
CA ASP A 309 -8.90 19.72 9.14
C ASP A 309 -9.33 18.25 9.13
N HIS A 310 -8.58 17.40 9.83
CA HIS A 310 -8.85 15.97 9.92
C HIS A 310 -9.65 15.54 11.16
N ARG A 311 -10.17 16.48 11.98
CA ARG A 311 -10.86 16.15 13.25
C ARG A 311 -12.05 15.21 13.12
N ARG A 312 -12.72 15.20 11.96
CA ARG A 312 -13.87 14.32 11.66
C ARG A 312 -13.50 13.02 10.95
N CYS A 313 -12.22 12.79 10.65
CA CYS A 313 -11.79 11.61 9.91
C CYS A 313 -11.71 10.38 10.84
N GLY A 314 -12.03 9.22 10.28
CA GLY A 314 -11.84 7.91 10.94
C GLY A 314 -10.61 7.19 10.41
N ASP A 315 -10.47 5.92 10.79
CA ASP A 315 -9.33 5.07 10.40
C ASP A 315 -9.38 4.63 8.93
N PHE A 316 -10.57 4.64 8.32
CA PHE A 316 -10.74 4.19 6.95
C PHE A 316 -11.19 5.30 6.00
N THR A 317 -11.86 6.34 6.50
CA THR A 317 -12.41 7.42 5.65
C THR A 317 -11.79 8.78 6.00
N CYS A 318 -11.31 9.49 4.98
CA CYS A 318 -10.93 10.89 5.08
C CYS A 318 -12.11 11.79 4.70
N LEU A 319 -12.51 12.70 5.60
CA LEU A 319 -13.61 13.66 5.40
C LEU A 319 -13.13 15.11 5.26
N ALA A 320 -11.82 15.35 5.24
CA ALA A 320 -11.26 16.69 5.26
C ALA A 320 -11.46 17.44 3.93
N ASP A 321 -11.49 16.71 2.81
CA ASP A 321 -11.54 17.28 1.46
C ASP A 321 -12.96 17.23 0.84
N GLN A 322 -13.97 17.09 1.70
CA GLN A 322 -15.38 17.08 1.33
C GLN A 322 -15.86 18.51 1.05
N ILE A 323 -16.70 18.66 0.04
CA ILE A 323 -17.15 19.96 -0.44
C ILE A 323 -18.50 20.29 0.16
N ASP A 324 -18.63 21.53 0.61
CA ASP A 324 -19.90 22.17 0.85
C ASP A 324 -20.25 23.03 -0.38
N GLU A 325 -21.22 22.57 -1.18
CA GLU A 325 -21.62 23.24 -2.43
C GLU A 325 -22.15 24.66 -2.19
N ASP A 326 -22.74 24.93 -1.01
CA ASP A 326 -23.34 26.22 -0.69
C ASP A 326 -22.28 27.29 -0.40
N HIS A 327 -21.13 26.89 0.13
CA HIS A 327 -20.01 27.77 0.48
C HIS A 327 -18.84 27.69 -0.51
N TYR A 328 -18.99 26.93 -1.59
CA TYR A 328 -17.94 26.70 -2.56
C TYR A 328 -17.59 27.96 -3.36
N LYS A 329 -16.29 28.22 -3.52
CA LYS A 329 -15.77 29.33 -4.36
C LYS A 329 -14.75 28.82 -5.36
N THR A 330 -14.97 29.14 -6.63
CA THR A 330 -13.99 28.92 -7.70
C THR A 330 -12.76 29.81 -7.47
N ILE A 331 -11.57 29.26 -7.67
CA ILE A 331 -10.28 29.88 -7.32
C ILE A 331 -9.52 30.27 -8.61
N HIS A 332 -8.83 31.40 -8.55
CA HIS A 332 -7.94 31.88 -9.62
C HIS A 332 -6.56 31.21 -9.56
N VAL A 333 -5.79 31.25 -10.65
CA VAL A 333 -4.43 30.68 -10.67
C VAL A 333 -3.54 31.33 -9.61
N GLU A 334 -3.57 32.67 -9.53
CA GLU A 334 -2.78 33.45 -8.59
C GLU A 334 -3.66 34.09 -7.52
N SER A 335 -3.13 34.14 -6.30
CA SER A 335 -3.77 34.86 -5.19
C SER A 335 -3.85 36.35 -5.51
N GLY A 336 -5.06 36.91 -5.49
CA GLY A 336 -5.31 38.32 -5.76
C GLY A 336 -5.73 38.65 -7.20
N CYS A 337 -5.73 37.69 -8.12
CA CYS A 337 -6.29 37.89 -9.45
C CYS A 337 -7.81 38.13 -9.37
N GLN A 338 -8.32 39.08 -10.18
CA GLN A 338 -9.74 39.47 -10.25
C GLN A 338 -10.29 39.42 -11.69
N CYS A 339 -9.74 38.54 -12.54
CA CYS A 339 -10.19 38.41 -13.92
C CYS A 339 -11.65 37.92 -13.99
N THR A 340 -12.36 38.25 -15.06
CA THR A 340 -13.73 37.77 -15.26
C THR A 340 -13.78 36.27 -15.53
N SER A 341 -14.92 35.65 -15.23
CA SER A 341 -15.21 34.27 -15.62
C SER A 341 -15.68 34.21 -17.06
N ILE A 342 -15.22 33.20 -17.80
CA ILE A 342 -15.64 32.92 -19.17
C ILE A 342 -16.66 31.79 -19.13
N ILE A 343 -17.82 32.02 -19.74
CA ILE A 343 -19.01 31.16 -19.63
C ILE A 343 -19.15 30.31 -20.90
N VAL A 344 -19.52 29.04 -20.71
CA VAL A 344 -19.95 28.13 -21.78
C VAL A 344 -21.47 28.13 -21.87
N ASN A 345 -22.02 28.19 -23.08
CA ASN A 345 -23.46 28.15 -23.32
C ASN A 345 -24.07 26.78 -22.97
N PRO A 346 -24.87 26.65 -21.90
CA PRO A 346 -25.40 25.35 -21.48
C PRO A 346 -26.41 24.73 -22.46
N GLU A 347 -27.05 25.56 -23.29
CA GLU A 347 -27.98 25.08 -24.33
C GLU A 347 -27.26 24.26 -25.42
N GLU A 348 -26.03 24.63 -25.75
CA GLU A 348 -25.20 23.88 -26.69
C GLU A 348 -24.77 22.52 -26.11
N LEU A 349 -24.36 22.51 -24.83
CA LEU A 349 -24.08 21.27 -24.09
C LEU A 349 -25.30 20.35 -24.10
N ARG A 350 -26.49 20.88 -23.80
CA ARG A 350 -27.75 20.15 -23.83
C ARG A 350 -28.00 19.48 -25.18
N ASN A 351 -27.80 20.21 -26.27
CA ASN A 351 -28.08 19.72 -27.62
C ASN A 351 -27.18 18.53 -28.02
N ILE A 352 -25.95 18.48 -27.53
CA ILE A 352 -25.02 17.36 -27.73
C ILE A 352 -25.38 16.20 -26.81
N LEU A 353 -25.59 16.46 -25.51
CA LEU A 353 -25.95 15.43 -24.53
C LEU A 353 -27.26 14.72 -24.87
N LYS A 354 -28.24 15.45 -25.44
CA LYS A 354 -29.51 14.88 -25.95
C LYS A 354 -29.29 13.77 -26.99
N LYS A 355 -28.21 13.85 -27.76
CA LYS A 355 -27.83 12.84 -28.77
C LYS A 355 -27.01 11.68 -28.18
N GLY A 356 -26.67 11.74 -26.89
CA GLY A 356 -25.82 10.75 -26.23
C GLY A 356 -24.34 10.84 -26.64
N GLU A 357 -23.91 12.03 -27.06
CA GLU A 357 -22.54 12.37 -27.43
C GLU A 357 -21.86 13.15 -26.27
N VAL A 358 -20.52 13.13 -26.23
CA VAL A 358 -19.74 13.85 -25.21
C VAL A 358 -19.45 15.28 -25.70
N PRO A 359 -19.95 16.33 -25.02
CA PRO A 359 -19.58 17.71 -25.35
C PRO A 359 -18.15 17.99 -24.92
N VAL A 360 -17.39 18.69 -25.76
CA VAL A 360 -16.04 19.17 -25.47
C VAL A 360 -15.95 20.66 -25.80
N VAL A 361 -14.92 21.35 -25.30
CA VAL A 361 -14.77 22.80 -25.48
C VAL A 361 -13.45 23.10 -26.18
N ASP A 362 -13.51 23.77 -27.33
CA ASP A 362 -12.32 24.36 -27.96
C ASP A 362 -12.03 25.72 -27.26
N ILE A 363 -10.76 25.95 -26.89
CA ILE A 363 -10.30 27.25 -26.38
C ILE A 363 -9.57 27.98 -27.51
N THR A 364 -10.15 29.07 -28.01
CA THR A 364 -9.58 29.87 -29.10
C THR A 364 -8.32 30.62 -28.64
N ASP A 365 -7.58 31.20 -29.58
CA ASP A 365 -6.39 31.99 -29.23
C ASP A 365 -6.76 33.34 -28.60
N GLU A 366 -8.00 33.80 -28.80
CA GLU A 366 -8.65 34.94 -28.13
C GLU A 366 -9.23 34.57 -26.75
N ASP A 367 -8.96 33.35 -26.25
CA ASP A 367 -9.44 32.81 -24.97
C ASP A 367 -11.00 32.65 -24.89
N GLU A 368 -11.68 32.52 -26.03
CA GLU A 368 -13.12 32.21 -26.10
C GLU A 368 -13.36 30.69 -26.00
N LEU A 369 -14.55 30.32 -25.50
CA LEU A 369 -14.95 28.93 -25.31
C LEU A 369 -16.03 28.53 -26.32
N VAL A 370 -15.71 27.58 -27.20
CA VAL A 370 -16.63 27.09 -28.24
C VAL A 370 -17.00 25.64 -27.96
N VAL A 371 -18.29 25.34 -27.82
CA VAL A 371 -18.75 23.96 -27.60
C VAL A 371 -18.69 23.18 -28.90
N ASN A 372 -18.09 21.98 -28.83
CA ASN A 372 -17.91 21.09 -29.96
C ASN A 372 -18.21 19.63 -29.57
N ARG A 373 -18.15 18.74 -30.56
CA ARG A 373 -18.30 17.29 -30.42
C ARG A 373 -17.37 16.57 -31.39
N ASP A 374 -17.10 15.29 -31.14
CA ASP A 374 -16.31 14.42 -32.03
C ASP A 374 -14.91 14.98 -32.39
N ARG A 375 -14.29 15.73 -31.46
CA ARG A 375 -12.92 16.25 -31.57
C ARG A 375 -11.98 15.44 -30.68
N PRO A 376 -10.68 15.31 -31.01
CA PRO A 376 -9.68 14.87 -30.06
C PRO A 376 -9.60 15.86 -28.89
N TYR A 377 -9.52 15.34 -27.65
CA TYR A 377 -9.55 16.16 -26.45
C TYR A 377 -8.72 15.59 -25.31
N ILE A 378 -8.37 16.50 -24.40
CA ILE A 378 -7.74 16.20 -23.12
C ILE A 378 -8.80 16.36 -22.04
N ALA A 379 -8.99 15.33 -21.22
CA ALA A 379 -9.87 15.40 -20.06
C ALA A 379 -9.09 15.92 -18.84
N ILE A 380 -9.61 16.93 -18.17
CA ILE A 380 -9.04 17.48 -16.95
C ILE A 380 -9.67 16.76 -15.77
N SER A 381 -8.84 16.02 -15.05
CA SER A 381 -9.20 15.41 -13.78
C SER A 381 -8.73 16.32 -12.65
N HIS A 382 -9.67 16.79 -11.84
CA HIS A 382 -9.34 17.73 -10.77
C HIS A 382 -10.16 17.44 -9.52
N VAL A 383 -9.65 17.90 -8.39
CA VAL A 383 -10.37 17.82 -7.12
C VAL A 383 -11.13 19.12 -6.93
N TRP A 384 -12.46 19.06 -6.89
CA TRP A 384 -13.30 20.25 -6.81
C TRP A 384 -12.92 21.15 -5.62
N SER A 385 -12.67 20.60 -4.42
CA SER A 385 -12.23 21.39 -3.25
C SER A 385 -10.92 22.17 -3.46
N HIS A 386 -10.18 21.93 -4.54
CA HIS A 386 -9.01 22.72 -4.94
C HIS A 386 -9.37 23.97 -5.77
N GLY A 387 -10.64 24.19 -6.11
CA GLY A 387 -11.13 25.46 -6.64
C GLY A 387 -11.44 25.51 -8.13
N LEU A 388 -11.47 24.37 -8.85
CA LEU A 388 -11.78 24.32 -10.29
C LEU A 388 -13.23 23.88 -10.63
N GLY A 389 -14.05 23.56 -9.62
CA GLY A 389 -15.50 23.45 -9.74
C GLY A 389 -16.21 24.81 -9.88
N ASN A 390 -17.49 24.78 -10.26
CA ASN A 390 -18.42 25.91 -10.17
C ASN A 390 -19.87 25.37 -10.10
N PRO A 391 -20.53 25.39 -8.93
CA PRO A 391 -21.87 24.82 -8.77
C PRO A 391 -22.99 25.69 -9.37
N GLN A 392 -22.71 26.96 -9.68
CA GLN A 392 -23.72 27.94 -10.09
C GLN A 392 -23.79 28.11 -11.61
N GLU A 393 -22.65 28.12 -12.29
CA GLU A 393 -22.56 28.34 -13.74
C GLU A 393 -21.50 27.45 -14.40
N ASN A 394 -21.69 27.17 -15.70
CA ASN A 394 -20.69 26.50 -16.52
C ASN A 394 -19.59 27.49 -16.94
N SER A 395 -18.76 27.92 -15.98
CA SER A 395 -17.76 28.96 -16.21
C SER A 395 -16.51 28.79 -15.34
N LEU A 396 -15.38 29.32 -15.83
CA LEU A 396 -14.11 29.37 -15.12
C LEU A 396 -13.44 30.75 -15.27
N PRO A 397 -12.66 31.23 -14.28
CA PRO A 397 -11.88 32.46 -14.41
C PRO A 397 -10.95 32.44 -15.65
N LEU A 398 -10.83 33.57 -16.35
CA LEU A 398 -9.97 33.70 -17.55
C LEU A 398 -8.53 33.22 -17.32
N CYS A 399 -7.96 33.46 -16.14
CA CYS A 399 -6.62 32.96 -15.79
C CYS A 399 -6.54 31.42 -15.81
N GLN A 400 -7.58 30.71 -15.37
CA GLN A 400 -7.65 29.25 -15.44
C GLN A 400 -7.83 28.78 -16.89
N ILE A 401 -8.65 29.47 -17.70
CA ILE A 401 -8.78 29.18 -19.14
C ILE A 401 -7.43 29.28 -19.85
N ARG A 402 -6.67 30.35 -19.59
CA ARG A 402 -5.31 30.53 -20.14
C ARG A 402 -4.36 29.42 -19.71
N ARG A 403 -4.40 29.02 -18.43
CA ARG A 403 -3.61 27.91 -17.92
C ARG A 403 -3.96 26.60 -18.62
N LEU A 404 -5.25 26.29 -18.76
CA LEU A 404 -5.70 25.10 -19.49
C LEU A 404 -5.18 25.16 -20.93
N ARG A 405 -5.35 26.28 -21.63
CA ARG A 405 -4.83 26.46 -23.01
C ARG A 405 -3.32 26.20 -23.12
N GLN A 406 -2.53 26.67 -22.16
CA GLN A 406 -1.09 26.39 -22.11
C GLN A 406 -0.80 24.90 -21.94
N ASN A 407 -1.51 24.21 -21.04
CA ASN A 407 -1.36 22.78 -20.83
C ASN A 407 -1.79 21.95 -22.06
N LEU A 408 -2.89 22.32 -22.72
CA LEU A 408 -3.31 21.69 -23.98
C LEU A 408 -2.23 21.84 -25.06
N SER A 409 -1.61 23.02 -25.16
CA SER A 409 -0.54 23.29 -26.14
C SER A 409 0.72 22.46 -25.86
N ARG A 410 1.02 22.15 -24.60
CA ARG A 410 2.14 21.26 -24.22
C ARG A 410 1.91 19.80 -24.59
N LEU A 411 0.65 19.38 -24.67
CA LEU A 411 0.23 18.02 -25.02
C LEU A 411 -0.15 17.88 -26.50
N GLN A 412 -0.09 18.96 -27.27
CA GLN A 412 -0.40 18.97 -28.69
C GLN A 412 0.61 18.14 -29.48
N VAL A 413 0.11 17.28 -30.36
CA VAL A 413 0.94 16.51 -31.30
C VAL A 413 1.45 17.44 -32.41
N VAL A 414 2.75 17.34 -32.73
CA VAL A 414 3.38 18.18 -33.75
C VAL A 414 2.71 17.97 -35.11
N GLY A 415 2.23 19.06 -35.71
CA GLY A 415 1.55 19.03 -37.01
C GLY A 415 0.03 18.88 -36.96
N GLU A 416 -0.55 18.72 -35.77
CA GLU A 416 -2.00 18.63 -35.57
C GLU A 416 -2.58 19.90 -34.93
N SER A 417 -3.90 20.08 -35.01
CA SER A 417 -4.58 21.18 -34.30
C SER A 417 -4.52 20.96 -32.78
N ARG A 418 -4.51 22.05 -31.98
CA ARG A 418 -4.64 21.95 -30.52
C ARG A 418 -5.88 21.11 -30.17
N PRO A 419 -5.77 20.12 -29.26
CA PRO A 419 -6.91 19.33 -28.83
C PRO A 419 -7.91 20.19 -28.04
N ALA A 420 -9.18 19.79 -28.07
CA ALA A 420 -10.20 20.38 -27.22
C ALA A 420 -9.97 20.00 -25.74
N VAL A 421 -10.72 20.62 -24.83
CA VAL A 421 -10.72 20.28 -23.41
C VAL A 421 -12.06 19.71 -22.98
N TRP A 422 -12.01 18.69 -22.14
CA TRP A 422 -13.15 18.28 -21.34
C TRP A 422 -12.83 18.53 -19.87
N ILE A 423 -13.70 19.28 -19.19
CA ILE A 423 -13.70 19.43 -17.74
C ILE A 423 -15.15 19.50 -17.31
N ASP A 424 -15.51 18.76 -16.28
CA ASP A 424 -16.87 18.66 -15.78
C ASP A 424 -17.52 20.03 -15.50
N THR A 425 -16.78 20.97 -14.92
CA THR A 425 -17.22 22.35 -14.67
C THR A 425 -17.75 23.05 -15.93
N LEU A 426 -17.12 22.81 -17.10
CA LEU A 426 -17.51 23.44 -18.36
C LEU A 426 -18.44 22.56 -19.20
N CYS A 427 -18.36 21.23 -19.06
CA CYS A 427 -19.00 20.28 -19.97
C CYS A 427 -20.26 19.62 -19.39
N ILE A 428 -20.53 19.77 -18.08
CA ILE A 428 -21.71 19.19 -17.41
C ILE A 428 -22.65 20.32 -16.96
N PRO A 429 -23.88 20.43 -17.50
CA PRO A 429 -24.83 21.47 -17.13
C PRO A 429 -25.18 21.52 -15.63
N VAL A 430 -25.01 22.69 -15.01
CA VAL A 430 -25.21 22.88 -13.55
C VAL A 430 -26.57 23.48 -13.17
N ALA A 431 -27.26 24.17 -14.09
CA ALA A 431 -28.56 24.76 -13.79
C ALA A 431 -29.63 23.68 -13.51
N LYS A 432 -30.53 23.93 -12.55
CA LYS A 432 -31.55 22.97 -12.07
C LYS A 432 -32.42 22.39 -13.18
N HIS A 433 -32.78 23.19 -14.19
CA HIS A 433 -33.63 22.77 -15.31
C HIS A 433 -32.91 21.83 -16.30
N PHE A 434 -31.58 21.66 -16.22
CA PHE A 434 -30.81 20.68 -17.00
C PHE A 434 -30.52 19.39 -16.24
N ARG A 435 -31.21 19.10 -15.13
CA ARG A 435 -30.95 17.92 -14.28
C ARG A 435 -30.94 16.59 -15.06
N GLU A 436 -31.82 16.43 -16.04
CA GLU A 436 -31.86 15.25 -16.91
C GLU A 436 -30.55 15.09 -17.71
N TYR A 437 -30.05 16.19 -18.26
CA TYR A 437 -28.81 16.19 -19.05
C TYR A 437 -27.57 16.02 -18.19
N ARG A 438 -27.60 16.41 -16.91
CA ARG A 438 -26.56 16.04 -15.95
C ARG A 438 -26.51 14.54 -15.73
N LYS A 439 -27.67 13.88 -15.54
CA LYS A 439 -27.74 12.42 -15.46
C LYS A 439 -27.18 11.78 -16.73
N ARG A 440 -27.55 12.31 -17.90
CA ARG A 440 -27.01 11.85 -19.18
C ARG A 440 -25.50 12.03 -19.28
N ALA A 441 -24.94 13.14 -18.81
CA ALA A 441 -23.50 13.35 -18.76
C ALA A 441 -22.80 12.32 -17.85
N ILE A 442 -23.40 12.00 -16.68
CA ILE A 442 -22.90 10.96 -15.77
C ILE A 442 -22.88 9.58 -16.45
N GLU A 443 -23.94 9.21 -17.18
CA GLU A 443 -24.00 7.98 -17.98
C GLU A 443 -22.90 7.93 -19.07
N LEU A 444 -22.38 9.08 -19.50
CA LEU A 444 -21.32 9.20 -20.50
C LEU A 444 -19.91 9.25 -19.91
N MET A 445 -19.74 9.42 -18.60
CA MET A 445 -18.44 9.60 -17.96
C MET A 445 -17.43 8.52 -18.33
N GLY A 446 -17.88 7.26 -18.39
CA GLY A 446 -17.03 6.15 -18.82
C GLY A 446 -16.44 6.37 -20.22
N ARG A 447 -17.27 6.81 -21.17
CA ARG A 447 -16.84 7.13 -22.54
C ARG A 447 -16.01 8.40 -22.62
N THR A 448 -16.21 9.35 -21.72
CA THR A 448 -15.42 10.58 -21.64
C THR A 448 -13.95 10.27 -21.38
N TYR A 449 -13.64 9.52 -20.32
CA TYR A 449 -12.24 9.27 -19.97
C TYR A 449 -11.58 8.23 -20.88
N ASP A 450 -12.35 7.23 -21.34
CA ASP A 450 -11.87 6.21 -22.29
C ASP A 450 -11.46 6.80 -23.65
N ARG A 451 -12.20 7.80 -24.15
CA ARG A 451 -11.95 8.43 -25.44
C ARG A 451 -10.97 9.62 -25.38
N ALA A 452 -10.66 10.13 -24.20
CA ALA A 452 -9.69 11.20 -24.05
C ALA A 452 -8.30 10.73 -24.51
N GLU A 453 -7.55 11.61 -25.18
CA GLU A 453 -6.16 11.30 -25.58
C GLU A 453 -5.24 11.19 -24.36
N VAL A 454 -5.49 12.08 -23.40
CA VAL A 454 -4.80 12.19 -22.11
C VAL A 454 -5.81 12.62 -21.06
N VAL A 455 -5.70 12.04 -19.87
CA VAL A 455 -6.26 12.60 -18.64
C VAL A 455 -5.18 13.39 -17.92
N LEU A 456 -5.38 14.71 -17.80
CA LEU A 456 -4.47 15.61 -17.11
C LEU A 456 -4.99 15.87 -15.68
N VAL A 457 -4.21 15.44 -14.70
CA VAL A 457 -4.52 15.55 -13.27
C VAL A 457 -3.99 16.86 -12.71
N LEU A 458 -4.89 17.64 -12.12
CA LEU A 458 -4.62 18.90 -11.45
C LEU A 458 -4.85 18.75 -9.94
N ASP A 459 -3.77 18.44 -9.21
CA ASP A 459 -3.77 18.32 -7.74
C ASP A 459 -2.87 19.38 -7.10
N ARG A 460 -3.37 20.06 -6.07
CA ARG A 460 -2.68 21.18 -5.43
C ARG A 460 -1.34 20.79 -4.80
N GLU A 461 -1.18 19.55 -4.33
CA GLU A 461 0.08 19.10 -3.74
C GLU A 461 1.10 18.77 -4.82
N LEU A 462 0.68 18.06 -5.87
CA LEU A 462 1.55 17.76 -7.03
C LEU A 462 2.03 19.02 -7.74
N GLN A 463 1.16 20.03 -7.88
CA GLN A 463 1.47 21.31 -8.53
C GLN A 463 2.51 22.16 -7.78
N ARG A 464 2.90 21.79 -6.56
CA ARG A 464 3.94 22.46 -5.77
C ARG A 464 5.29 21.75 -5.80
N VAL A 465 5.35 20.62 -6.46
CA VAL A 465 6.52 19.74 -6.48
C VAL A 465 7.35 20.02 -7.72
N ASP A 466 8.64 20.27 -7.55
CA ASP A 466 9.60 20.24 -8.66
C ASP A 466 10.16 18.81 -8.74
N ALA A 467 9.57 17.99 -9.61
CA ALA A 467 9.88 16.56 -9.70
C ALA A 467 11.35 16.26 -10.02
N ARG A 468 12.08 17.25 -10.55
CA ARG A 468 13.52 17.16 -10.86
C ARG A 468 14.43 17.35 -9.64
N LYS A 469 13.89 17.85 -8.53
CA LYS A 469 14.68 18.17 -7.32
C LYS A 469 14.46 17.21 -6.16
N ILE A 470 13.53 16.26 -6.32
CA ILE A 470 13.16 15.32 -5.27
C ILE A 470 13.51 13.88 -5.67
N PRO A 471 13.81 13.00 -4.70
CA PRO A 471 13.92 11.58 -4.98
C PRO A 471 12.64 11.01 -5.58
N THR A 472 12.75 10.00 -6.43
CA THR A 472 11.54 9.39 -7.02
C THR A 472 10.65 8.73 -5.96
N LEU A 473 11.22 8.21 -4.87
CA LEU A 473 10.47 7.70 -3.72
C LEU A 473 9.52 8.76 -3.15
N GLN A 474 9.99 10.01 -3.01
CA GLN A 474 9.17 11.12 -2.53
C GLN A 474 8.00 11.41 -3.47
N LEU A 475 8.23 11.36 -4.79
CA LEU A 475 7.16 11.53 -5.77
C LEU A 475 6.14 10.38 -5.71
N ASP A 476 6.60 9.14 -5.52
CA ASP A 476 5.74 7.97 -5.38
C ASP A 476 4.87 8.07 -4.11
N ILE A 477 5.44 8.50 -2.98
CA ILE A 477 4.69 8.77 -1.75
C ILE A 477 3.61 9.83 -2.00
N LEU A 478 3.95 10.94 -2.66
CA LEU A 478 2.97 11.97 -2.99
C LEU A 478 1.85 11.42 -3.88
N LYS A 479 2.19 10.71 -4.97
CA LYS A 479 1.20 10.07 -5.86
C LYS A 479 0.28 9.11 -5.10
N ALA A 480 0.80 8.36 -4.13
CA ALA A 480 0.00 7.41 -3.34
C ALA A 480 -1.03 8.11 -2.42
N PHE A 481 -0.72 9.31 -1.90
CA PHE A 481 -1.50 9.97 -0.84
C PHE A 481 -2.15 11.31 -1.22
N VAL A 482 -1.88 11.89 -2.39
CA VAL A 482 -2.51 13.15 -2.82
C VAL A 482 -4.04 13.07 -2.79
N GLY A 483 -4.71 14.19 -2.49
CA GLY A 483 -6.18 14.24 -2.38
C GLY A 483 -6.89 13.63 -3.59
N TRP A 484 -6.32 13.81 -4.79
CA TRP A 484 -6.83 13.17 -6.00
C TRP A 484 -6.97 11.65 -5.89
N THR A 485 -5.99 10.89 -5.39
CA THR A 485 -6.14 9.42 -5.28
C THR A 485 -7.09 8.99 -4.17
N ARG A 486 -7.54 9.91 -3.31
CA ARG A 486 -8.41 9.65 -2.15
C ARG A 486 -9.91 9.82 -2.44
N ARG A 487 -10.27 10.31 -3.62
CA ARG A 487 -11.68 10.46 -4.03
C ARG A 487 -12.15 9.25 -4.83
N LEU A 488 -13.41 8.86 -4.67
CA LEU A 488 -13.95 7.71 -5.41
C LEU A 488 -14.09 8.04 -6.91
N TRP A 489 -14.61 9.23 -7.23
CA TRP A 489 -14.81 9.68 -8.62
C TRP A 489 -13.53 9.63 -9.46
N THR A 490 -12.39 10.03 -8.90
CA THR A 490 -11.10 10.06 -9.61
C THR A 490 -10.57 8.67 -9.96
N LEU A 491 -11.09 7.60 -9.35
CA LEU A 491 -10.69 6.23 -9.70
C LEU A 491 -11.01 5.93 -11.17
N GLN A 492 -12.25 6.18 -11.61
CA GLN A 492 -12.63 5.94 -13.00
C GLN A 492 -11.87 6.85 -13.97
N GLU A 493 -11.61 8.10 -13.57
CA GLU A 493 -10.88 9.07 -14.38
C GLU A 493 -9.46 8.59 -14.68
N ALA A 494 -8.84 7.91 -13.72
CA ALA A 494 -7.52 7.34 -13.86
C ALA A 494 -7.52 5.97 -14.55
N ALA A 495 -8.43 5.07 -14.14
CA ALA A 495 -8.48 3.70 -14.60
C ALA A 495 -8.89 3.60 -16.08
N LEU A 496 -9.82 4.45 -16.52
CA LEU A 496 -10.29 4.47 -17.92
C LEU A 496 -9.35 5.24 -18.86
N ALA A 497 -8.42 6.03 -18.31
CA ALA A 497 -7.51 6.83 -19.12
C ALA A 497 -6.55 5.98 -19.95
N ARG A 498 -6.39 6.34 -21.23
CA ARG A 498 -5.30 5.79 -22.05
C ARG A 498 -3.92 6.22 -21.56
N LYS A 499 -3.81 7.46 -21.09
CA LYS A 499 -2.60 8.08 -20.53
C LYS A 499 -3.00 9.04 -19.42
N VAL A 500 -2.27 9.01 -18.31
CA VAL A 500 -2.45 9.94 -17.20
C VAL A 500 -1.20 10.79 -17.05
N TYR A 501 -1.36 12.11 -17.07
CA TYR A 501 -0.32 13.08 -16.80
C TYR A 501 -0.68 13.88 -15.54
N ILE A 502 0.33 14.29 -14.78
CA ILE A 502 0.19 15.21 -13.65
C ILE A 502 0.88 16.52 -13.99
N GLU A 503 0.30 17.64 -13.54
CA GLU A 503 0.96 18.93 -13.59
C GLU A 503 1.79 19.15 -12.32
N THR A 504 3.07 19.48 -12.52
CA THR A 504 4.05 19.79 -11.46
C THR A 504 4.70 21.14 -11.74
N VAL A 505 5.56 21.61 -10.85
CA VAL A 505 6.37 22.83 -11.09
C VAL A 505 7.35 22.63 -12.26
N SER A 506 7.83 21.40 -12.47
CA SER A 506 8.75 21.09 -13.59
C SER A 506 8.06 20.99 -14.95
N GLY A 507 6.73 20.87 -14.98
CA GLY A 507 5.96 20.72 -16.21
C GLY A 507 4.94 19.60 -16.12
N LEU A 508 4.70 18.92 -17.23
CA LEU A 508 3.79 17.77 -17.29
C LEU A 508 4.60 16.48 -17.18
N GLU A 509 4.29 15.65 -16.19
CA GLU A 509 4.96 14.38 -15.94
C GLU A 509 3.97 13.22 -16.11
N PRO A 510 4.37 12.08 -16.67
CA PRO A 510 3.51 10.91 -16.69
C PRO A 510 3.27 10.41 -15.25
N PHE A 511 2.03 10.03 -14.95
CA PHE A 511 1.69 9.49 -13.63
C PHE A 511 2.35 8.12 -13.42
N TRP A 512 2.29 7.27 -14.45
CA TRP A 512 2.94 5.96 -14.49
C TRP A 512 4.36 6.09 -15.03
N ALA A 513 5.31 5.34 -14.46
CA ALA A 513 6.62 5.20 -15.06
C ALA A 513 6.50 4.39 -16.37
N ASN A 514 7.18 4.81 -17.44
CA ASN A 514 7.35 3.95 -18.62
C ASN A 514 8.34 2.84 -18.27
N PRO A 515 7.95 1.55 -18.35
CA PRO A 515 8.90 0.47 -18.19
C PRO A 515 9.92 0.58 -19.33
N LYS A 516 11.15 0.98 -19.03
CA LYS A 516 12.27 0.91 -19.96
C LYS A 516 13.13 -0.26 -19.52
N ASP A 517 12.92 -1.40 -20.18
CA ASP A 517 13.65 -2.66 -20.07
C ASP A 517 13.43 -3.49 -18.80
N GLY A 518 13.26 -4.81 -18.99
CA GLY A 518 12.92 -5.80 -17.96
C GLY A 518 13.98 -6.09 -16.87
N SER A 519 14.86 -5.14 -16.55
CA SER A 519 15.78 -5.20 -15.38
C SER A 519 15.25 -4.46 -14.14
N GLU A 520 13.97 -4.09 -14.17
CA GLU A 520 13.35 -2.99 -13.40
C GLU A 520 12.91 -3.27 -11.95
N THR A 521 13.17 -4.45 -11.36
CA THR A 521 12.69 -4.76 -10.00
C THR A 521 13.64 -4.32 -8.88
N LEU A 522 14.96 -4.49 -9.06
CA LEU A 522 15.94 -4.30 -7.99
C LEU A 522 16.19 -2.83 -7.59
N LEU A 523 16.36 -1.93 -8.55
CA LEU A 523 16.66 -0.52 -8.25
C LEU A 523 15.52 0.16 -7.46
N PRO A 524 14.23 -0.01 -7.82
CA PRO A 524 13.13 0.48 -7.00
C PRO A 524 13.15 -0.08 -5.58
N GLN A 525 13.43 -1.37 -5.41
CA GLN A 525 13.53 -2.00 -4.09
C GLN A 525 14.69 -1.42 -3.25
N MET A 526 15.87 -1.23 -3.85
CA MET A 526 17.01 -0.57 -3.18
C MET A 526 16.68 0.84 -2.71
N CYS A 527 15.84 1.56 -3.46
CA CYS A 527 15.38 2.90 -3.12
C CYS A 527 14.06 2.92 -2.31
N PHE A 528 13.63 1.81 -1.70
CA PHE A 528 12.40 1.70 -0.89
C PHE A 528 11.09 2.03 -1.63
N ARG A 529 11.08 1.92 -2.96
CA ARG A 529 9.95 2.35 -3.80
C ARG A 529 8.91 1.27 -4.03
N GLU A 530 9.25 0.00 -3.84
CA GLU A 530 8.38 -1.14 -4.17
C GLU A 530 7.04 -1.11 -3.44
N GLY A 531 7.04 -0.80 -2.14
CA GLY A 531 5.81 -0.72 -1.34
C GLY A 531 4.88 0.36 -1.85
N PHE A 532 5.40 1.55 -2.17
CA PHE A 532 4.57 2.64 -2.71
C PHE A 532 4.15 2.40 -4.16
N LYS A 533 5.00 1.77 -4.99
CA LYS A 533 4.60 1.34 -6.33
C LYS A 533 3.44 0.34 -6.26
N GLY A 534 3.54 -0.67 -5.39
CA GLY A 534 2.46 -1.62 -5.12
C GLY A 534 1.20 -0.90 -4.65
N LEU A 535 1.32 0.00 -3.68
CA LEU A 535 0.20 0.78 -3.18
C LEU A 535 -0.48 1.63 -4.28
N ILE A 536 0.28 2.29 -5.15
CA ILE A 536 -0.29 3.07 -6.27
C ILE A 536 -1.03 2.14 -7.24
N LEU A 537 -0.47 0.97 -7.55
CA LEU A 537 -1.11 -0.05 -8.40
C LEU A 537 -2.38 -0.61 -7.76
N ASP A 538 -2.39 -0.85 -6.44
CA ASP A 538 -3.58 -1.31 -5.75
C ASP A 538 -4.68 -0.24 -5.76
N ARG A 539 -4.30 1.05 -5.66
CA ARG A 539 -5.24 2.17 -5.68
C ARG A 539 -5.79 2.48 -7.07
N ILE A 540 -4.99 2.34 -8.11
CA ILE A 540 -5.39 2.55 -9.51
C ILE A 540 -4.89 1.36 -10.35
N PRO A 541 -5.55 0.20 -10.21
CA PRO A 541 -5.14 -0.99 -10.93
C PRO A 541 -5.43 -0.87 -12.44
N PRO A 542 -4.62 -1.54 -13.29
CA PRO A 542 -4.91 -1.62 -14.72
C PRO A 542 -6.32 -2.17 -14.97
N LEU A 543 -6.98 -1.73 -16.04
CA LEU A 543 -8.32 -2.24 -16.39
C LEU A 543 -8.34 -3.75 -16.60
N THR A 544 -7.24 -4.35 -17.05
CA THR A 544 -7.12 -5.81 -17.19
C THR A 544 -7.22 -6.54 -15.85
N VAL A 545 -6.88 -5.88 -14.75
CA VAL A 545 -7.04 -6.39 -13.38
C VAL A 545 -8.46 -6.12 -12.88
N LEU A 546 -8.99 -4.90 -13.09
CA LEU A 546 -10.35 -4.55 -12.64
C LEU A 546 -11.45 -5.32 -13.36
N ARG A 547 -11.26 -5.60 -14.65
CA ARG A 547 -12.22 -6.30 -15.51
C ARG A 547 -11.77 -7.74 -15.80
N GLN A 548 -10.96 -8.31 -14.92
CA GLN A 548 -10.56 -9.70 -15.05
C GLN A 548 -11.78 -10.61 -14.88
N GLU A 549 -11.82 -11.69 -15.66
CA GLU A 549 -12.73 -12.80 -15.39
C GLU A 549 -12.36 -13.45 -14.05
N THR A 550 -13.35 -14.07 -13.41
CA THR A 550 -13.15 -14.77 -12.15
C THR A 550 -12.17 -15.93 -12.35
N LYS A 551 -11.07 -15.90 -11.59
CA LYS A 551 -10.06 -16.95 -11.57
C LYS A 551 -10.23 -17.82 -10.33
N VAL A 552 -10.15 -19.12 -10.53
CA VAL A 552 -10.18 -20.12 -9.48
C VAL A 552 -8.92 -20.96 -9.59
N ASP A 553 -8.07 -20.86 -8.57
CA ASP A 553 -6.86 -21.66 -8.47
C ASP A 553 -7.08 -22.78 -7.44
N LYS A 554 -6.64 -23.99 -7.77
CA LYS A 554 -6.72 -25.15 -6.88
C LYS A 554 -5.32 -25.66 -6.59
N LEU A 555 -4.90 -25.57 -5.34
CA LEU A 555 -3.62 -26.08 -4.86
C LEU A 555 -3.85 -27.42 -4.15
N GLU A 556 -3.33 -28.50 -4.73
CA GLU A 556 -3.33 -29.83 -4.13
C GLU A 556 -2.15 -29.95 -3.15
N LEU A 557 -2.44 -30.17 -1.86
CA LEU A 557 -1.42 -30.27 -0.80
C LEU A 557 -1.07 -31.73 -0.44
N GLY A 558 -1.67 -32.70 -1.15
CA GLY A 558 -1.53 -34.14 -0.85
C GLY A 558 -2.51 -34.63 0.22
N GLY A 559 -2.66 -35.96 0.35
CA GLY A 559 -3.56 -36.56 1.35
C GLY A 559 -5.05 -36.31 1.14
N GLY A 560 -5.48 -35.91 -0.06
CA GLY A 560 -6.86 -35.54 -0.37
C GLY A 560 -7.26 -34.13 0.08
N PHE A 561 -6.32 -33.30 0.53
CA PHE A 561 -6.55 -31.91 0.91
C PHE A 561 -6.19 -30.96 -0.23
N SER A 562 -7.15 -30.14 -0.63
CA SER A 562 -6.96 -29.11 -1.65
C SER A 562 -7.43 -27.75 -1.15
N ILE A 563 -6.63 -26.70 -1.36
CA ILE A 563 -7.03 -25.32 -1.12
C ILE A 563 -7.51 -24.73 -2.44
N VAL A 564 -8.73 -24.21 -2.46
CA VAL A 564 -9.26 -23.41 -3.55
C VAL A 564 -9.06 -21.94 -3.18
N THR A 565 -8.60 -21.11 -4.11
CA THR A 565 -8.57 -19.66 -3.95
C THR A 565 -9.23 -18.99 -5.15
N THR A 566 -10.05 -17.97 -4.89
CA THR A 566 -10.79 -17.25 -5.94
C THR A 566 -10.37 -15.79 -6.00
N ARG A 567 -10.25 -15.27 -7.22
CA ARG A 567 -10.02 -13.85 -7.54
C ARG A 567 -11.07 -13.37 -8.54
N THR A 568 -11.98 -12.53 -8.07
CA THR A 568 -13.05 -11.87 -8.81
C THR A 568 -12.68 -10.43 -9.15
N ALA A 569 -13.39 -9.83 -10.11
CA ALA A 569 -13.34 -8.39 -10.35
C ALA A 569 -13.73 -7.56 -9.11
N LEU A 570 -14.67 -8.06 -8.28
CA LEU A 570 -15.08 -7.37 -7.05
C LEU A 570 -13.93 -7.24 -6.07
N GLN A 571 -13.15 -8.30 -5.85
CA GLN A 571 -12.00 -8.26 -4.94
C GLN A 571 -11.00 -7.20 -5.39
N SER A 572 -10.63 -7.18 -6.67
CA SER A 572 -9.73 -6.16 -7.24
C SER A 572 -10.29 -4.74 -7.11
N LEU A 573 -11.60 -4.56 -7.29
CA LEU A 573 -12.26 -3.27 -7.09
C LEU A 573 -12.20 -2.82 -5.63
N CYS A 574 -12.42 -3.72 -4.67
CA CYS A 574 -12.34 -3.41 -3.24
C CYS A 574 -10.96 -2.89 -2.82
N PHE A 575 -9.87 -3.44 -3.38
CA PHE A 575 -8.52 -2.90 -3.18
C PHE A 575 -8.40 -1.47 -3.74
N ALA A 576 -8.93 -1.21 -4.93
CA ALA A 576 -8.89 0.10 -5.60
C ALA A 576 -9.67 1.19 -4.86
N VAL A 577 -10.77 0.83 -4.21
CA VAL A 577 -11.64 1.78 -3.49
C VAL A 577 -11.24 1.96 -2.03
N LYS A 578 -10.30 1.15 -1.53
CA LYS A 578 -9.83 1.21 -0.15
C LYS A 578 -9.40 2.63 0.24
N HIS A 579 -9.97 3.11 1.34
CA HIS A 579 -9.73 4.45 1.86
C HIS A 579 -10.00 5.59 0.84
N ARG A 580 -10.87 5.36 -0.15
CA ARG A 580 -11.45 6.44 -0.93
C ARG A 580 -12.70 6.97 -0.24
N SER A 581 -13.09 8.18 -0.60
CA SER A 581 -14.30 8.82 -0.09
C SER A 581 -15.07 9.51 -1.22
N THR A 582 -16.36 9.72 -0.99
CA THR A 582 -17.24 10.51 -1.87
C THR A 582 -18.04 11.49 -1.02
N SER A 583 -18.44 12.62 -1.60
CA SER A 583 -19.35 13.58 -0.94
C SER A 583 -20.81 13.14 -0.99
N LYS A 584 -21.13 12.23 -1.92
CA LYS A 584 -22.47 11.72 -2.20
C LYS A 584 -22.40 10.20 -2.24
N MET A 585 -22.90 9.55 -1.20
CA MET A 585 -22.83 8.08 -1.07
C MET A 585 -23.70 7.37 -2.11
N GLU A 586 -24.76 8.03 -2.57
CA GLU A 586 -25.59 7.54 -3.66
C GLU A 586 -24.80 7.32 -4.96
N ASP A 587 -23.68 8.02 -5.16
CA ASP A 587 -22.86 7.88 -6.36
C ASP A 587 -21.95 6.64 -6.34
N GLU A 588 -21.77 5.99 -5.19
CA GLU A 588 -20.82 4.88 -5.03
C GLU A 588 -21.03 3.80 -6.09
N ALA A 589 -22.19 3.14 -6.08
CA ALA A 589 -22.52 2.05 -7.01
C ALA A 589 -22.39 2.46 -8.49
N ILE A 590 -22.71 3.73 -8.82
CA ILE A 590 -22.60 4.25 -10.18
C ILE A 590 -21.14 4.32 -10.60
N ILE A 591 -20.26 4.88 -9.76
CA ILE A 591 -18.83 5.00 -10.06
C ILE A 591 -18.19 3.62 -10.22
N LEU A 592 -18.54 2.69 -9.34
CA LEU A 592 -18.06 1.30 -9.39
C LEU A 592 -18.45 0.63 -10.72
N ALA A 593 -19.73 0.71 -11.09
CA ALA A 593 -20.24 0.14 -12.32
C ALA A 593 -19.62 0.77 -13.59
N ILE A 594 -19.46 2.10 -13.63
CA ILE A 594 -18.78 2.78 -14.75
C ILE A 594 -17.32 2.32 -14.88
N THR A 595 -16.60 2.22 -13.75
CA THR A 595 -15.20 1.76 -13.74
C THR A 595 -15.07 0.39 -14.39
N LEU A 596 -16.00 -0.51 -14.08
CA LEU A 596 -16.05 -1.86 -14.65
C LEU A 596 -16.63 -1.93 -16.08
N GLY A 597 -17.04 -0.80 -16.65
CA GLY A 597 -17.55 -0.73 -18.02
C GLY A 597 -18.99 -1.24 -18.18
N MET A 598 -19.77 -1.21 -17.10
CA MET A 598 -21.16 -1.66 -17.09
C MET A 598 -22.12 -0.54 -17.53
N ASP A 599 -23.32 -0.93 -18.00
CA ASP A 599 -24.39 0.04 -18.28
C ASP A 599 -25.07 0.49 -16.98
N VAL A 600 -24.91 1.77 -16.66
CA VAL A 600 -25.42 2.38 -15.42
C VAL A 600 -26.79 3.03 -15.56
N LYS A 601 -27.44 2.96 -16.72
CA LYS A 601 -28.73 3.64 -16.95
C LYS A 601 -29.78 3.27 -15.90
N ASN A 602 -29.86 2.00 -15.52
CA ASN A 602 -30.80 1.55 -14.49
C ASN A 602 -30.38 2.01 -13.09
N LEU A 603 -29.08 1.98 -12.77
CA LEU A 603 -28.55 2.47 -11.50
C LEU A 603 -28.80 3.98 -11.28
N VAL A 604 -28.63 4.79 -12.33
CA VAL A 604 -28.86 6.24 -12.30
C VAL A 604 -30.35 6.61 -12.13
N ALA A 605 -31.25 5.70 -12.53
CA ALA A 605 -32.69 5.86 -12.35
C ALA A 605 -33.13 5.62 -10.90
N LEU A 606 -32.45 4.75 -10.15
CA LEU A 606 -32.72 4.49 -8.74
C LEU A 606 -32.37 5.70 -7.86
N HIS A 607 -33.04 5.83 -6.71
CA HIS A 607 -32.86 6.95 -5.79
C HIS A 607 -32.28 6.54 -4.44
N ASP A 608 -32.54 5.32 -4.00
CA ASP A 608 -32.06 4.80 -2.72
C ASP A 608 -30.64 4.19 -2.86
N VAL A 609 -29.82 4.38 -1.82
CA VAL A 609 -28.42 3.90 -1.80
C VAL A 609 -28.36 2.37 -1.72
N ASP A 610 -29.25 1.76 -0.94
CA ASP A 610 -29.29 0.31 -0.75
C ASP A 610 -29.80 -0.37 -2.03
N GLU A 611 -30.80 0.20 -2.71
CA GLU A 611 -31.26 -0.28 -4.01
C GLU A 611 -30.15 -0.24 -5.07
N ARG A 612 -29.36 0.85 -5.11
CA ARG A 612 -28.26 1.01 -6.07
C ARG A 612 -27.15 -0.02 -5.83
N ILE A 613 -26.73 -0.22 -4.57
CA ILE A 613 -25.66 -1.20 -4.29
C ILE A 613 -26.13 -2.63 -4.50
N ALA A 614 -27.40 -2.96 -4.18
CA ALA A 614 -27.99 -4.27 -4.46
C ALA A 614 -27.99 -4.57 -5.97
N GLN A 615 -28.49 -3.62 -6.79
CA GLN A 615 -28.44 -3.76 -8.25
C GLN A 615 -27.00 -3.89 -8.77
N PHE A 616 -26.03 -3.18 -8.19
CA PHE A 616 -24.62 -3.33 -8.54
C PHE A 616 -24.12 -4.76 -8.27
N PHE A 617 -24.45 -5.37 -7.14
CA PHE A 617 -24.08 -6.77 -6.85
C PHE A 617 -24.71 -7.76 -7.85
N GLU A 618 -25.96 -7.56 -8.25
CA GLU A 618 -26.58 -8.38 -9.32
C GLU A 618 -25.86 -8.21 -10.66
N MET A 619 -25.47 -6.99 -11.02
CA MET A 619 -24.72 -6.70 -12.25
C MET A 619 -23.33 -7.35 -12.23
N MET A 620 -22.67 -7.41 -11.06
CA MET A 620 -21.39 -8.11 -10.87
C MET A 620 -21.51 -9.61 -11.07
N ARG A 621 -22.62 -10.19 -10.61
CA ARG A 621 -22.93 -11.62 -10.59
C ARG A 621 -21.96 -12.45 -9.74
N ASP A 622 -20.67 -12.46 -10.06
CA ASP A 622 -19.65 -13.20 -9.32
C ASP A 622 -19.21 -12.41 -8.07
N VAL A 623 -19.38 -13.01 -6.91
CA VAL A 623 -19.09 -12.41 -5.61
C VAL A 623 -18.19 -13.36 -4.80
N PRO A 624 -17.12 -12.88 -4.15
CA PRO A 624 -16.34 -13.70 -3.24
C PRO A 624 -17.24 -14.19 -2.09
N CYS A 625 -17.33 -15.51 -1.89
CA CYS A 625 -18.19 -16.11 -0.87
C CYS A 625 -17.94 -15.52 0.53
N ASP A 626 -16.67 -15.32 0.88
CA ASP A 626 -16.25 -14.79 2.19
C ASP A 626 -16.82 -13.40 2.54
N ILE A 627 -17.43 -12.67 1.59
CA ILE A 627 -18.06 -11.36 1.82
C ILE A 627 -19.10 -11.36 2.95
N ILE A 628 -19.76 -12.50 3.19
CA ILE A 628 -20.78 -12.63 4.23
C ILE A 628 -20.20 -12.62 5.65
N PHE A 629 -18.88 -12.73 5.82
CA PHE A 629 -18.20 -12.73 7.12
C PHE A 629 -17.52 -11.39 7.43
N GLY A 630 -17.68 -10.38 6.55
CA GLY A 630 -17.17 -9.03 6.77
C GLY A 630 -17.93 -8.27 7.85
N ASP A 631 -17.22 -7.60 8.75
CA ASP A 631 -17.81 -6.68 9.72
C ASP A 631 -18.10 -5.34 9.03
N CYS A 632 -19.35 -5.14 8.63
CA CYS A 632 -19.80 -3.96 7.90
C CYS A 632 -21.30 -3.75 8.07
N GLU A 633 -21.76 -2.51 7.85
CA GLU A 633 -23.18 -2.26 7.67
C GLU A 633 -23.70 -3.00 6.43
N ARG A 634 -24.81 -3.70 6.58
CA ARG A 634 -25.46 -4.48 5.52
C ARG A 634 -26.61 -3.70 4.89
N VAL A 635 -27.00 -4.09 3.68
CA VAL A 635 -28.26 -3.64 3.05
C VAL A 635 -29.46 -4.04 3.91
N ARG A 636 -30.46 -3.17 4.00
CA ARG A 636 -31.56 -3.31 5.00
C ARG A 636 -32.73 -4.19 4.56
N PHE A 637 -32.79 -4.61 3.30
CA PHE A 637 -33.93 -5.34 2.76
C PHE A 637 -33.52 -6.67 2.09
N ALA A 638 -34.42 -7.64 2.15
CA ALA A 638 -34.24 -8.94 1.51
C ALA A 638 -34.39 -8.80 -0.03
N PRO A 639 -33.67 -9.61 -0.84
CA PRO A 639 -32.76 -10.69 -0.45
C PRO A 639 -31.27 -10.29 -0.37
N TYR A 640 -30.95 -9.03 -0.05
CA TYR A 640 -29.57 -8.54 -0.07
C TYR A 640 -29.01 -8.27 1.33
N ARG A 641 -29.62 -8.78 2.41
CA ARG A 641 -29.16 -8.48 3.79
C ARG A 641 -27.79 -9.07 4.13
N TRP A 642 -27.25 -9.91 3.25
CA TRP A 642 -25.87 -10.39 3.29
C TRP A 642 -24.88 -9.40 2.67
N ALA A 643 -25.32 -8.48 1.82
CA ALA A 643 -24.44 -7.59 1.05
C ALA A 643 -24.01 -6.37 1.88
N PRO A 644 -22.74 -5.94 1.79
CA PRO A 644 -22.30 -4.67 2.35
C PRO A 644 -23.06 -3.48 1.76
N ARG A 645 -23.44 -2.52 2.60
CA ARG A 645 -24.07 -1.26 2.19
C ARG A 645 -23.09 -0.32 1.46
N SER A 646 -21.80 -0.50 1.68
CA SER A 646 -20.71 0.23 1.03
C SER A 646 -19.45 -0.63 0.96
N LEU A 647 -18.72 -0.55 -0.15
CA LEU A 647 -17.41 -1.17 -0.33
C LEU A 647 -16.26 -0.28 0.16
N LEU A 648 -16.50 1.02 0.35
CA LEU A 648 -15.46 1.98 0.77
C LEU A 648 -14.83 1.66 2.14
N ASN A 649 -15.63 1.07 3.03
CA ASN A 649 -15.23 0.71 4.39
C ASN A 649 -15.18 -0.81 4.60
N PHE A 650 -15.23 -1.61 3.53
CA PHE A 650 -15.27 -3.06 3.67
C PHE A 650 -13.88 -3.63 4.05
N PRO A 651 -13.79 -4.51 5.07
CA PRO A 651 -12.51 -5.07 5.50
C PRO A 651 -11.96 -6.07 4.48
N ILE A 652 -10.89 -5.70 3.79
CA ILE A 652 -10.34 -6.47 2.67
C ILE A 652 -9.77 -7.85 3.07
N VAL A 653 -9.32 -8.04 4.31
CA VAL A 653 -8.86 -9.37 4.81
C VAL A 653 -9.99 -10.42 4.74
N LYS A 654 -11.25 -9.97 4.62
CA LYS A 654 -12.44 -10.82 4.44
C LYS A 654 -12.76 -11.09 2.96
N LEU A 655 -11.95 -10.58 2.04
CA LEU A 655 -12.08 -10.79 0.60
C LEU A 655 -11.11 -11.81 0.05
N ASP A 656 -10.07 -12.24 0.77
CA ASP A 656 -9.31 -13.44 0.39
C ASP A 656 -10.25 -14.65 0.51
N SER A 657 -10.81 -15.08 -0.61
CA SER A 657 -11.81 -16.15 -0.63
C SER A 657 -11.17 -17.48 -0.97
N PHE A 658 -11.37 -18.44 -0.08
CA PHE A 658 -10.78 -19.77 -0.15
C PHE A 658 -11.80 -20.84 -0.56
N ALA A 659 -12.80 -20.41 -1.32
CA ALA A 659 -13.85 -21.22 -1.91
C ALA A 659 -14.16 -20.72 -3.32
N LEU A 660 -15.01 -21.45 -4.04
CA LEU A 660 -15.57 -21.01 -5.32
C LEU A 660 -16.32 -19.68 -5.16
N PRO A 661 -16.41 -18.85 -6.21
CA PRO A 661 -17.23 -17.63 -6.17
C PRO A 661 -18.71 -17.98 -5.94
N GLY A 662 -19.41 -17.11 -5.21
CA GLY A 662 -20.86 -17.11 -5.14
C GLY A 662 -21.46 -16.35 -6.33
N ILE A 663 -22.73 -16.62 -6.62
CA ILE A 663 -23.48 -15.99 -7.69
C ILE A 663 -24.60 -15.14 -7.06
N CYS A 664 -24.61 -13.85 -7.32
CA CYS A 664 -25.70 -12.95 -6.92
C CYS A 664 -26.77 -12.89 -8.01
N ASP A 665 -28.04 -13.10 -7.63
CA ASP A 665 -29.22 -12.85 -8.47
C ASP A 665 -30.36 -12.23 -7.64
N SER A 666 -31.53 -12.05 -8.25
CA SER A 666 -32.71 -11.47 -7.61
C SER A 666 -33.32 -12.32 -6.48
N ARG A 667 -32.78 -13.51 -6.19
CA ARG A 667 -33.15 -14.36 -5.05
C ARG A 667 -32.14 -14.27 -3.90
N GLY A 668 -30.97 -13.64 -4.10
CA GLY A 668 -29.91 -13.49 -3.10
C GLY A 668 -28.56 -14.00 -3.57
N LEU A 669 -27.67 -14.32 -2.62
CA LEU A 669 -26.35 -14.89 -2.90
C LEU A 669 -26.40 -16.42 -2.87
N HIS A 670 -26.12 -17.03 -4.01
CA HIS A 670 -25.95 -18.47 -4.18
C HIS A 670 -24.49 -18.83 -3.91
N ALA A 671 -24.24 -19.60 -2.86
CA ALA A 671 -22.88 -19.91 -2.43
C ALA A 671 -22.79 -21.32 -1.85
N ILE A 672 -21.56 -21.82 -1.77
CA ILE A 672 -21.27 -23.17 -1.30
C ILE A 672 -20.46 -23.10 -0.01
N TYR A 673 -20.93 -23.77 1.04
CA TYR A 673 -20.27 -23.82 2.34
C TYR A 673 -20.50 -25.14 3.05
N GLN A 674 -19.56 -25.50 3.93
CA GLN A 674 -19.88 -26.44 5.01
C GLN A 674 -20.71 -25.71 6.08
N GLY A 675 -21.75 -26.36 6.57
CA GLY A 675 -22.55 -25.87 7.68
C GLY A 675 -22.83 -26.91 8.75
N PHE A 676 -23.59 -26.50 9.75
CA PHE A 676 -24.07 -27.34 10.85
C PHE A 676 -25.55 -27.08 11.08
N ILE A 677 -26.39 -28.10 10.96
CA ILE A 677 -27.83 -28.00 11.12
C ILE A 677 -28.21 -28.52 12.51
N PHE A 678 -28.81 -27.66 13.34
CA PHE A 678 -29.27 -28.07 14.66
C PHE A 678 -30.57 -28.88 14.58
N THR A 679 -30.74 -29.82 15.51
CA THR A 679 -31.97 -30.62 15.63
C THR A 679 -33.03 -29.90 16.45
N ASP A 680 -32.63 -29.37 17.60
CA ASP A 680 -33.49 -28.58 18.49
C ASP A 680 -32.62 -27.56 19.25
N ALA A 681 -32.51 -26.37 18.69
CA ALA A 681 -31.75 -25.26 19.28
C ALA A 681 -32.50 -23.92 19.20
N SER A 682 -33.81 -23.98 18.98
CA SER A 682 -34.68 -22.81 18.88
C SER A 682 -34.60 -21.99 20.16
N ALA A 683 -34.40 -20.67 20.03
CA ALA A 683 -34.41 -19.73 21.16
C ALA A 683 -33.42 -20.05 22.30
N ARG A 684 -32.33 -20.79 22.02
CA ARG A 684 -31.30 -21.13 23.01
C ARG A 684 -30.36 -19.96 23.27
N ASN A 685 -29.97 -19.80 24.54
CA ASN A 685 -29.04 -18.78 25.02
C ASN A 685 -27.63 -19.38 25.23
N PRO A 686 -26.57 -18.55 25.17
CA PRO A 686 -25.22 -19.01 25.47
C PRO A 686 -24.99 -19.16 26.98
N ILE A 687 -23.95 -19.91 27.35
CA ILE A 687 -23.44 -20.08 28.71
C ILE A 687 -22.07 -19.46 28.78
N ASP A 688 -21.90 -18.45 29.65
CA ASP A 688 -20.65 -17.68 29.75
C ASP A 688 -20.13 -17.23 28.37
N ASP A 689 -21.04 -16.72 27.54
CA ASP A 689 -20.83 -16.28 26.16
C ASP A 689 -20.44 -17.38 25.15
N LYS A 690 -20.76 -18.65 25.47
CA LYS A 690 -20.44 -19.80 24.63
C LYS A 690 -21.63 -20.70 24.31
N TYR A 691 -21.58 -21.32 23.13
CA TYR A 691 -22.45 -22.43 22.73
C TYR A 691 -21.63 -23.69 22.57
N PHE A 692 -22.18 -24.81 23.03
CA PHE A 692 -21.56 -26.13 22.94
C PHE A 692 -22.41 -27.02 22.05
N ALA A 693 -21.80 -27.67 21.06
CA ALA A 693 -22.52 -28.52 20.12
C ALA A 693 -21.84 -29.86 19.89
N ILE A 694 -22.64 -30.89 19.60
CA ILE A 694 -22.19 -32.23 19.22
C ILE A 694 -22.74 -32.59 17.85
N ASP A 695 -21.86 -33.00 16.95
CA ASP A 695 -22.23 -33.62 15.68
C ASP A 695 -22.58 -35.09 15.93
N ARG A 696 -23.86 -35.44 15.75
CA ARG A 696 -24.34 -36.81 15.99
C ARG A 696 -23.76 -37.84 15.03
N SER A 697 -23.36 -37.42 13.84
CA SER A 697 -22.83 -38.32 12.81
C SER A 697 -21.39 -38.74 13.11
N SER A 698 -20.56 -37.80 13.55
CA SER A 698 -19.12 -37.99 13.76
C SER A 698 -18.71 -38.13 15.23
N GLY A 699 -19.57 -37.69 16.16
CA GLY A 699 -19.26 -37.57 17.58
C GLY A 699 -18.33 -36.40 17.91
N LEU A 700 -17.97 -35.56 16.93
CA LEU A 700 -17.13 -34.39 17.15
C LEU A 700 -17.89 -33.33 17.96
N LYS A 701 -17.16 -32.67 18.85
CA LYS A 701 -17.68 -31.62 19.71
C LYS A 701 -17.12 -30.27 19.28
N TYR A 702 -17.92 -29.23 19.45
CA TYR A 702 -17.60 -27.87 19.04
C TYR A 702 -17.90 -26.88 20.15
N GLU A 703 -17.01 -25.91 20.31
CA GLU A 703 -17.15 -24.79 21.23
C GLU A 703 -17.15 -23.50 20.42
N PHE A 704 -18.23 -22.72 20.54
CA PHE A 704 -18.41 -21.47 19.83
C PHE A 704 -18.53 -20.30 20.80
N ARG A 705 -17.81 -19.22 20.55
CA ARG A 705 -17.86 -17.99 21.36
C ARG A 705 -18.67 -16.89 20.67
N CYS A 706 -19.49 -16.17 21.42
CA CYS A 706 -20.15 -14.95 20.97
C CYS A 706 -19.14 -13.82 20.70
N GLN A 707 -19.39 -12.99 19.69
CA GLN A 707 -18.56 -11.82 19.39
C GLN A 707 -19.12 -10.54 20.03
N ASP A 708 -18.27 -9.66 20.55
CA ASP A 708 -18.69 -8.48 21.35
C ASP A 708 -19.54 -7.44 20.58
N THR A 709 -19.35 -7.29 19.25
CA THR A 709 -19.97 -6.24 18.44
C THR A 709 -21.17 -6.70 17.61
N SER A 710 -21.29 -8.01 17.34
CA SER A 710 -22.33 -8.62 16.50
C SER A 710 -23.02 -9.82 17.17
N GLY A 711 -22.80 -9.97 18.48
CA GLY A 711 -23.12 -11.15 19.26
C GLY A 711 -24.61 -11.50 19.24
N ILE A 712 -24.89 -12.75 18.86
CA ILE A 712 -26.20 -13.34 19.06
C ILE A 712 -26.40 -13.62 20.54
N GLN A 713 -27.39 -12.96 21.13
CA GLN A 713 -27.81 -13.22 22.50
C GLN A 713 -28.72 -14.45 22.60
N GLN A 714 -29.37 -14.83 21.50
CA GLN A 714 -30.29 -15.96 21.43
C GLN A 714 -30.36 -16.52 20.01
N LEU A 715 -30.26 -17.85 19.85
CA LEU A 715 -30.38 -18.51 18.55
C LEU A 715 -31.79 -18.31 17.96
N PRO A 716 -31.91 -18.17 16.61
CA PRO A 716 -33.20 -18.00 15.95
C PRO A 716 -34.06 -19.26 16.01
N ASP A 717 -35.28 -19.20 15.46
CA ASP A 717 -36.25 -20.30 15.52
C ASP A 717 -35.76 -21.60 14.87
N LYS A 718 -35.10 -21.50 13.70
CA LYS A 718 -34.55 -22.63 12.94
C LYS A 718 -33.06 -22.38 12.68
N PRO A 719 -32.21 -22.50 13.72
CA PRO A 719 -30.83 -22.11 13.63
C PRO A 719 -30.03 -23.11 12.78
N ALA A 720 -29.08 -22.57 12.04
CA ALA A 720 -27.99 -23.31 11.43
C ALA A 720 -26.72 -22.45 11.45
N LEU A 721 -25.57 -23.10 11.30
CA LEU A 721 -24.27 -22.44 11.18
C LEU A 721 -23.71 -22.61 9.77
N ILE A 722 -23.04 -21.58 9.27
CA ILE A 722 -22.20 -21.62 8.07
C ILE A 722 -20.76 -21.36 8.49
N PHE A 723 -19.85 -22.28 8.19
CA PHE A 723 -18.44 -22.14 8.49
C PHE A 723 -17.72 -21.40 7.38
N ARG A 724 -16.83 -20.46 7.74
CA ARG A 724 -15.93 -19.85 6.75
C ARG A 724 -15.01 -20.93 6.15
N PRO A 725 -14.79 -20.94 4.82
CA PRO A 725 -13.97 -21.95 4.16
C PRO A 725 -12.58 -22.13 4.81
N ASN A 726 -12.14 -23.38 4.92
CA ASN A 726 -10.89 -23.78 5.58
C ASN A 726 -10.74 -23.31 7.03
N ASN A 727 -11.83 -22.97 7.72
CA ASN A 727 -11.85 -22.44 9.09
C ASN A 727 -10.96 -21.20 9.27
N ILE A 728 -10.83 -20.39 8.22
CA ILE A 728 -9.96 -19.21 8.25
C ILE A 728 -10.49 -18.22 9.27
N ASN A 729 -9.60 -17.80 10.18
CA ASN A 729 -9.92 -16.97 11.34
C ASN A 729 -11.04 -17.54 12.23
N GLU A 730 -11.44 -18.81 12.07
CA GLU A 730 -12.49 -19.44 12.89
C GLU A 730 -13.85 -18.69 12.83
N ASP A 731 -14.13 -17.97 11.74
CA ASP A 731 -15.39 -17.22 11.59
C ASP A 731 -16.57 -18.14 11.30
N VAL A 732 -17.69 -17.95 12.00
CA VAL A 732 -18.93 -18.72 11.82
C VAL A 732 -20.11 -17.76 11.69
N ALA A 733 -20.94 -17.93 10.66
CA ALA A 733 -22.18 -17.18 10.49
C ALA A 733 -23.35 -17.99 11.02
N VAL A 734 -24.19 -17.37 11.85
CA VAL A 734 -25.44 -17.96 12.32
C VAL A 734 -26.56 -17.52 11.40
N VAL A 735 -27.31 -18.49 10.90
CA VAL A 735 -28.38 -18.27 9.94
C VAL A 735 -29.70 -18.86 10.44
N ASN A 736 -30.80 -18.27 9.99
CA ASN A 736 -32.14 -18.83 10.19
C ASN A 736 -32.62 -19.48 8.89
N LEU A 737 -32.99 -20.76 8.95
CA LEU A 737 -33.54 -21.48 7.81
C LEU A 737 -34.98 -21.02 7.54
N HIS A 738 -35.32 -20.71 6.29
CA HIS A 738 -36.72 -20.40 5.93
C HIS A 738 -37.60 -21.66 5.99
N GLN A 739 -37.04 -22.80 5.58
CA GLN A 739 -37.71 -24.10 5.55
C GLN A 739 -36.81 -25.21 6.08
N HIS A 740 -37.41 -26.26 6.65
CA HIS A 740 -36.68 -27.48 6.96
C HIS A 740 -36.60 -28.35 5.73
N LEU A 741 -35.39 -28.54 5.20
CA LEU A 741 -35.09 -29.60 4.23
C LEU A 741 -34.27 -30.68 4.93
N ALA A 742 -34.35 -31.91 4.42
CA ALA A 742 -33.43 -32.96 4.81
C ALA A 742 -31.99 -32.53 4.49
N ILE A 743 -31.03 -32.94 5.33
CA ILE A 743 -29.60 -32.59 5.16
C ILE A 743 -29.07 -33.06 3.79
N ASP A 744 -29.57 -34.19 3.31
CA ASP A 744 -29.21 -34.79 2.01
C ASP A 744 -30.03 -34.26 0.82
N SER A 745 -30.92 -33.28 1.02
CA SER A 745 -31.76 -32.72 -0.04
C SER A 745 -30.93 -32.03 -1.11
N GLU A 746 -31.10 -32.31 -2.40
CA GLU A 746 -30.38 -31.58 -3.47
C GLU A 746 -30.79 -30.10 -3.59
N GLU A 747 -31.97 -29.71 -3.05
CA GLU A 747 -32.39 -28.32 -3.02
C GLU A 747 -31.51 -27.46 -2.10
N PRO A 748 -31.15 -26.24 -2.51
CA PRO A 748 -30.33 -25.35 -1.71
C PRO A 748 -31.11 -24.82 -0.48
N PHE A 749 -30.41 -24.62 0.63
CA PHE A 749 -31.01 -24.01 1.81
C PHE A 749 -31.19 -22.50 1.62
N VAL A 750 -32.43 -22.01 1.74
CA VAL A 750 -32.71 -20.57 1.73
C VAL A 750 -32.67 -20.03 3.16
N VAL A 751 -31.81 -19.04 3.39
CA VAL A 751 -31.50 -18.57 4.74
C VAL A 751 -31.34 -17.05 4.81
N ASN A 752 -31.42 -16.51 6.01
CA ASN A 752 -30.97 -15.15 6.31
C ASN A 752 -29.96 -15.16 7.46
N ILE A 753 -28.94 -14.30 7.39
CA ILE A 753 -27.94 -14.18 8.45
C ILE A 753 -28.57 -13.42 9.62
N VAL A 754 -28.34 -13.91 10.84
CA VAL A 754 -28.84 -13.30 12.09
C VAL A 754 -27.70 -12.88 13.03
N GLY A 755 -26.46 -13.28 12.76
CA GLY A 755 -25.28 -12.88 13.53
C GLY A 755 -24.09 -13.80 13.33
N TYR A 756 -23.07 -13.67 14.18
CA TYR A 756 -21.77 -14.34 14.01
C TYR A 756 -21.22 -14.90 15.33
N LEU A 757 -20.44 -15.97 15.22
CA LEU A 757 -19.72 -16.62 16.31
C LEU A 757 -18.25 -16.84 15.90
N LYS A 758 -17.40 -17.19 16.86
CA LYS A 758 -16.04 -17.72 16.65
C LYS A 758 -15.98 -19.18 17.05
N LEU A 759 -15.40 -20.04 16.20
CA LEU A 759 -15.08 -21.42 16.56
C LEU A 759 -13.84 -21.44 17.45
N GLU A 760 -14.01 -21.63 18.76
CA GLU A 760 -12.91 -21.59 19.72
C GLU A 760 -12.17 -22.93 19.81
N ALA A 761 -12.90 -24.04 19.71
CA ALA A 761 -12.32 -25.37 19.73
C ALA A 761 -13.22 -26.40 19.01
N SER A 762 -12.61 -27.45 18.46
CA SER A 762 -13.33 -28.62 17.92
C SER A 762 -12.55 -29.91 18.14
N GLY A 763 -13.26 -31.04 18.19
CA GLY A 763 -12.67 -32.37 18.30
C GLY A 763 -13.12 -33.17 19.52
N GLY A 764 -12.19 -33.87 20.16
CA GLY A 764 -12.42 -34.70 21.35
C GLY A 764 -12.51 -33.88 22.65
N LEU A 765 -13.35 -32.84 22.67
CA LEU A 765 -13.52 -31.97 23.84
C LEU A 765 -14.16 -32.72 25.02
N ASP A 766 -13.85 -32.33 26.24
CA ASP A 766 -14.54 -32.84 27.42
C ASP A 766 -15.71 -31.92 27.78
N PHE A 767 -16.93 -32.44 27.71
CA PHE A 767 -18.17 -31.73 28.06
C PHE A 767 -18.77 -32.26 29.38
N SER A 768 -18.02 -33.05 30.16
CA SER A 768 -18.49 -33.65 31.41
C SER A 768 -18.96 -32.63 32.45
N THR A 769 -18.47 -31.39 32.37
CA THR A 769 -18.84 -30.28 33.26
C THR A 769 -20.01 -29.44 32.75
N ILE A 770 -20.54 -29.73 31.56
CA ILE A 770 -21.63 -28.98 30.91
C ILE A 770 -22.93 -29.76 31.07
N GLY A 771 -24.03 -29.07 31.41
CA GLY A 771 -25.33 -29.70 31.57
C GLY A 771 -25.78 -30.39 30.27
N PRO A 772 -26.45 -31.56 30.32
CA PRO A 772 -26.93 -32.22 29.11
C PRO A 772 -27.89 -31.35 28.27
N ASP A 773 -28.73 -30.54 28.93
CA ASP A 773 -29.68 -29.63 28.29
C ASP A 773 -29.03 -28.39 27.67
N ASP A 774 -27.76 -28.16 27.98
CA ASP A 774 -26.94 -27.04 27.52
C ASP A 774 -26.11 -27.38 26.27
N ILE A 775 -26.07 -28.66 25.93
CA ILE A 775 -25.35 -29.19 24.77
C ILE A 775 -26.32 -29.28 23.59
N LEU A 776 -26.03 -28.53 22.53
CA LEU A 776 -26.83 -28.52 21.32
C LEU A 776 -26.48 -29.72 20.43
N GLU A 777 -27.50 -30.40 19.91
CA GLU A 777 -27.29 -31.51 18.97
C GLU A 777 -27.56 -31.08 17.53
N GLY A 778 -26.74 -31.56 16.61
CA GLY A 778 -26.93 -31.34 15.18
C GLY A 778 -26.05 -32.23 14.32
N GLU A 779 -26.01 -31.91 13.04
CA GLU A 779 -25.27 -32.67 12.04
C GLU A 779 -24.54 -31.72 11.09
N THR A 780 -23.29 -32.06 10.79
CA THR A 780 -22.46 -31.30 9.84
C THR A 780 -22.85 -31.64 8.40
N THR A 781 -23.04 -30.64 7.55
CA THR A 781 -23.33 -30.86 6.12
C THR A 781 -22.06 -31.24 5.35
N SER A 782 -22.23 -31.66 4.09
CA SER A 782 -21.12 -31.75 3.15
C SER A 782 -20.45 -30.38 2.96
N ARG A 783 -19.16 -30.38 2.56
CA ARG A 783 -18.39 -29.14 2.31
C ARG A 783 -18.88 -28.37 1.10
N ASP A 784 -19.58 -29.03 0.20
CA ASP A 784 -20.11 -28.52 -1.06
C ASP A 784 -21.61 -28.19 -1.00
N ARG A 785 -22.17 -28.07 0.21
CA ARG A 785 -23.60 -27.75 0.40
C ARG A 785 -23.96 -26.39 -0.19
N ALA A 786 -25.03 -26.33 -0.98
CA ALA A 786 -25.52 -25.11 -1.61
C ALA A 786 -26.48 -24.32 -0.70
N TRP A 787 -26.30 -23.00 -0.67
CA TRP A 787 -27.05 -22.05 0.14
C TRP A 787 -27.50 -20.86 -0.71
N ILE A 788 -28.71 -20.36 -0.46
CA ILE A 788 -29.22 -19.08 -0.96
C ILE A 788 -29.37 -18.15 0.24
N ILE A 789 -28.50 -17.14 0.32
CA ILE A 789 -28.45 -16.21 1.45
C ILE A 789 -29.21 -14.93 1.07
N THR A 790 -30.14 -14.50 1.94
CA THR A 790 -31.11 -13.42 1.71
C THR A 790 -31.04 -12.27 2.73
#